data_AF-A0A3R8CSP5-F1
#
_entry.id   AF-A0A3R8CSP5-F1
#
_cell.length_a   1.000
_cell.length_b   1.000
_cell.length_c   1.000
_cell.angle_alpha   90.00
_cell.angle_beta   90.00
_cell.angle_gamma   90.00
#
_symmetry.space_group_name_H-M   'P 1'
#
loop_
_entity.id
_entity.type
_entity.pdbx_description
1 polymer ?
#
loop_
_entity_poly.entity_id
_entity_poly.type
_entity_poly.pdbx_seq_one_letter_code
_entity_poly.pdbx_strand_id
1 'polypeptide(L)'
;MTLTLMTIKRTMTLLLRSPALCRLHMRIHVSRPMTNHSTLADNLPVNGQTSDYSSGRFSSNIDSSQVQRLSESGGRVSSTYGQRQTEMRLKAADFDDLPPERTKDYKGRIRTWPGLLLLLLLVGGAAAIILQQAMETSDLISASQENYEQQQAIKRKIKDGMEDDQVLISDDGQVGNPKKYPDMGCELPDYQSKNGEIVAVSKNGTEVPVGIKGTNWFGMETGLAIPFGLWENIDNGTSVYEVAAFLARNNFNSVRLPLCIKNILKNVAPEKSLINMQTNRAIKISSYISTIQSIVEALGYRHVSVLISLHTLDPKKSGGAWFSEELDVTEDEFLEAVDILTKNLCGSKYWNILGLDLKNEPHECTWGGKAPDWQKGATLIGNRMLEGCPNWLAFVEGIASKGTITLNGIEDTYFDWWGGGLADAGGNPPIFDIENKLVWSPHYYNTGVNPAWYLYASGTQNAEGGRDDYVELDNKTLRNNVEKTMEKMFGYLLKEDTNTAMVMGEFAGLYAKDVHPMLTTKRTSDYTLDVMLQENYAGAYMWSLNPESAYQFNPADTFGHFTEGLLQDDWLTPNKVFVDGMSAMDVMKNLQLFPCFPEEKKDSSDHRASLVVGRPGERLSTPWKIEATVVRNDQDPSSGRGAMPFTAIYSNNDHSTHKFTTDPSQIMRLVVKKPSGSENESDYKGQHRIWPGLLLLFVLVMGSTVLIITGAMKTSETRKARTLHYEQRVAGKRSIKDGKTDEDIIISDDGQVGNPKSYDTSITCEMPDYQSKNGQIVAVAANGTEISIQIKGVNWFGMETALAVPFGLWENTDNGTTAYEIAAFLARNNFNAVRVPVSIENVLNNSPPQKGVINLSSNRAINGTDFISTLQTITKALAYRKIGVLISMHRLTNKKSGATWFDEDLGVTQDDFLNAVDIISSNLCGQDYWNVMGMDLKNEPETATWGTGDDDDFVVGCEKIAKVMHGNCPQWLGFVEGVVGVHTVTIDDEELDYYDWWGGGLQKAGDTQPEFTIENKVVWAPHYYTTAVAPQRYFYGDKTTSDFSTYVELSDKDLLTRVEGTMYDMFGYLVNDKGYALLLGEFAGLYTKDAHPKKTTKRTTDLTIQVLMENKYAGGFMWSLNPESEYQYNPADTEGSFTEGMLLDDWLSPNNDFLDAFIPMDAMPNLRKFPCFPIVKEDE
;
A
#
# COMPACT_ATOMS: atom_id res chain seq x y z
N MET A 1 -51.07 41.12 -34.08
CA MET A 1 -49.84 41.93 -34.18
C MET A 1 -48.70 40.93 -34.10
N THR A 2 -48.06 40.54 -35.21
CA THR A 2 -46.97 41.25 -35.95
C THR A 2 -45.63 41.20 -35.20
N LEU A 3 -44.53 40.71 -35.76
CA LEU A 3 -44.27 40.24 -37.15
C LEU A 3 -43.17 39.15 -37.23
N THR A 4 -43.21 38.36 -38.31
CA THR A 4 -42.26 37.29 -38.66
C THR A 4 -41.20 37.74 -39.69
N LEU A 5 -39.99 37.16 -39.67
CA LEU A 5 -39.14 36.84 -40.84
C LEU A 5 -38.05 35.83 -40.37
N MET A 6 -38.10 34.54 -40.75
CA MET A 6 -37.55 33.91 -41.98
C MET A 6 -36.02 33.60 -41.89
N THR A 7 -35.44 32.56 -42.52
CA THR A 7 -35.77 32.04 -43.87
C THR A 7 -35.32 30.56 -44.13
N ILE A 8 -36.29 29.61 -44.29
CA ILE A 8 -36.38 28.56 -45.37
C ILE A 8 -35.29 27.43 -45.45
N LYS A 9 -35.54 26.14 -45.80
CA LYS A 9 -36.36 25.42 -46.84
C LYS A 9 -36.77 24.00 -46.32
N ARG A 10 -38.05 23.56 -46.39
CA ARG A 10 -38.70 22.66 -47.41
C ARG A 10 -38.25 21.15 -47.41
N THR A 11 -39.10 20.11 -47.60
CA THR A 11 -40.51 20.02 -48.08
C THR A 11 -41.32 18.79 -47.56
N MET A 12 -42.56 19.06 -47.11
CA MET A 12 -43.89 18.41 -47.38
C MET A 12 -44.01 17.34 -48.52
N THR A 13 -44.96 16.38 -48.63
CA THR A 13 -46.37 16.23 -48.12
C THR A 13 -46.97 14.79 -48.24
N LEU A 14 -47.85 14.36 -47.29
CA LEU A 14 -49.03 13.42 -47.27
C LEU A 14 -49.22 12.21 -48.28
N LEU A 15 -49.96 11.12 -47.97
CA LEU A 15 -51.46 11.04 -47.83
C LEU A 15 -52.07 9.75 -47.17
N LEU A 16 -53.00 9.98 -46.22
CA LEU A 16 -54.33 9.33 -46.00
C LEU A 16 -54.57 7.92 -45.36
N ARG A 17 -55.35 7.97 -44.24
CA ARG A 17 -56.53 7.15 -43.81
C ARG A 17 -56.41 5.87 -42.93
N SER A 18 -57.17 5.92 -41.82
CA SER A 18 -57.55 4.87 -40.82
C SER A 18 -58.84 4.11 -41.27
N PRO A 19 -59.58 3.27 -40.45
CA PRO A 19 -59.49 2.93 -39.00
C PRO A 19 -59.74 1.43 -38.61
N ALA A 20 -59.81 1.08 -37.30
CA ALA A 20 -61.00 0.47 -36.61
C ALA A 20 -60.74 -0.32 -35.27
N LEU A 21 -61.73 -0.26 -34.34
CA LEU A 21 -62.11 -1.24 -33.26
C LEU A 21 -61.14 -1.52 -32.05
N CYS A 22 -61.56 -2.08 -30.89
CA CYS A 22 -62.66 -1.70 -29.96
C CYS A 22 -62.64 -2.42 -28.57
N ARG A 23 -62.99 -1.69 -27.48
CA ARG A 23 -63.74 -2.10 -26.25
C ARG A 23 -63.22 -3.13 -25.18
N LEU A 24 -62.97 -2.59 -23.97
CA LEU A 24 -63.66 -2.84 -22.67
C LEU A 24 -63.40 -4.09 -21.74
N HIS A 25 -63.02 -3.76 -20.48
CA HIS A 25 -63.58 -4.22 -19.16
C HIS A 25 -63.13 -5.51 -18.39
N MET A 26 -62.90 -5.30 -17.06
CA MET A 26 -63.33 -6.09 -15.88
C MET A 26 -62.38 -7.08 -15.11
N ARG A 27 -61.80 -6.59 -13.99
CA ARG A 27 -61.76 -7.12 -12.59
C ARG A 27 -61.83 -8.65 -12.31
N ILE A 28 -60.83 -9.21 -11.56
CA ILE A 28 -60.94 -10.01 -10.28
C ILE A 28 -59.58 -10.73 -9.92
N HIS A 29 -59.50 -11.34 -8.72
CA HIS A 29 -58.32 -11.64 -7.87
C HIS A 29 -57.73 -13.09 -7.91
N VAL A 30 -56.50 -13.21 -7.40
CA VAL A 30 -55.86 -14.36 -6.66
C VAL A 30 -55.43 -15.64 -7.42
N SER A 31 -54.10 -15.89 -7.48
CA SER A 31 -53.38 -17.02 -6.82
C SER A 31 -51.87 -17.04 -7.16
N ARG A 32 -51.00 -17.58 -6.27
CA ARG A 32 -49.54 -17.86 -6.51
C ARG A 32 -49.37 -19.26 -7.16
N PRO A 33 -48.28 -19.54 -7.92
CA PRO A 33 -47.00 -20.00 -7.34
C PRO A 33 -45.73 -19.35 -7.97
N MET A 34 -44.54 -19.79 -7.52
CA MET A 34 -43.21 -19.26 -7.90
C MET A 34 -42.68 -19.82 -9.24
N THR A 35 -41.81 -19.09 -9.95
CA THR A 35 -40.34 -19.36 -10.06
C THR A 35 -39.60 -18.45 -11.07
N ASN A 36 -38.34 -18.15 -10.76
CA ASN A 36 -37.17 -17.93 -11.64
C ASN A 36 -37.01 -16.69 -12.58
N HIS A 37 -35.95 -15.93 -12.26
CA HIS A 37 -34.90 -15.34 -13.12
C HIS A 37 -35.09 -14.07 -14.01
N SER A 38 -33.99 -13.28 -13.97
CA SER A 38 -33.30 -12.56 -15.05
C SER A 38 -33.68 -11.10 -15.44
N THR A 39 -32.71 -10.21 -15.13
CA THR A 39 -32.00 -9.25 -16.03
C THR A 39 -32.60 -7.90 -16.47
N LEU A 40 -31.68 -6.92 -16.53
CA LEU A 40 -31.66 -5.61 -17.23
C LEU A 40 -32.65 -4.53 -16.71
N ALA A 41 -32.35 -3.25 -16.48
CA ALA A 41 -31.20 -2.32 -16.62
C ALA A 41 -31.66 -1.02 -17.33
N ASP A 42 -31.01 0.10 -17.00
CA ASP A 42 -30.93 1.41 -17.70
C ASP A 42 -32.25 2.18 -18.00
N ASN A 43 -32.38 3.47 -17.63
CA ASN A 43 -31.61 4.57 -18.21
C ASN A 43 -31.78 5.91 -17.45
N LEU A 44 -30.65 6.61 -17.21
CA LEU A 44 -30.28 8.00 -17.60
C LEU A 44 -31.36 9.14 -17.63
N PRO A 45 -31.00 10.43 -17.35
CA PRO A 45 -29.72 11.04 -17.80
C PRO A 45 -28.97 12.02 -16.88
N VAL A 46 -27.66 12.13 -17.13
CA VAL A 46 -26.80 13.25 -16.71
C VAL A 46 -26.89 14.39 -17.74
N ASN A 47 -26.81 15.64 -17.28
CA ASN A 47 -26.50 16.79 -18.14
C ASN A 47 -25.64 17.79 -17.36
N GLY A 48 -24.41 18.05 -17.81
CA GLY A 48 -23.42 18.85 -17.06
C GLY A 48 -23.12 20.20 -17.70
N GLN A 49 -22.40 21.07 -16.99
CA GLN A 49 -21.67 22.17 -17.60
C GLN A 49 -20.46 22.62 -16.78
N THR A 50 -19.35 22.85 -17.48
CA THR A 50 -18.09 23.40 -16.94
C THR A 50 -18.07 24.93 -17.05
N SER A 51 -17.24 25.59 -16.25
CA SER A 51 -16.71 26.91 -16.62
C SER A 51 -15.29 27.11 -16.09
N ASP A 52 -14.42 27.66 -16.94
CA ASP A 52 -12.97 27.76 -16.73
C ASP A 52 -12.56 28.87 -15.76
N TYR A 53 -11.32 28.83 -15.28
CA TYR A 53 -10.48 30.04 -15.29
C TYR A 53 -9.03 29.75 -15.73
N SER A 54 -8.47 30.70 -16.48
CA SER A 54 -7.29 30.48 -17.35
C SER A 54 -5.94 30.80 -16.70
N SER A 55 -4.88 30.16 -17.21
CA SER A 55 -3.50 30.35 -16.75
C SER A 55 -2.85 31.64 -17.28
N GLY A 56 -2.10 32.33 -16.41
CA GLY A 56 -1.31 33.52 -16.75
C GLY A 56 0.19 33.24 -16.70
N ARG A 57 0.88 33.37 -17.84
CA ARG A 57 2.35 33.19 -17.95
C ARG A 57 3.11 34.40 -17.40
N PHE A 58 4.31 34.18 -16.84
CA PHE A 58 5.52 34.86 -17.35
C PHE A 58 6.81 34.07 -17.01
N SER A 59 7.86 34.26 -17.81
CA SER A 59 9.21 33.71 -17.62
C SER A 59 10.14 34.76 -16.95
N SER A 60 11.46 34.62 -16.73
CA SER A 60 12.50 33.69 -17.21
C SER A 60 13.82 33.93 -16.42
N ASN A 61 14.71 32.92 -16.39
CA ASN A 61 16.18 32.99 -16.18
C ASN A 61 16.69 33.38 -14.76
N ILE A 62 17.61 32.64 -14.13
CA ILE A 62 19.08 32.55 -14.38
C ILE A 62 19.72 33.96 -14.36
N ASP A 63 20.72 34.30 -13.53
CA ASP A 63 21.84 33.48 -13.00
C ASP A 63 22.23 33.81 -11.53
N SER A 64 23.46 33.45 -11.15
CA SER A 64 24.00 33.25 -9.81
C SER A 64 25.14 34.21 -9.43
N SER A 65 25.56 34.11 -8.16
CA SER A 65 26.88 34.49 -7.61
C SER A 65 27.19 35.97 -7.26
N GLN A 66 27.34 36.17 -5.94
CA GLN A 66 28.50 36.77 -5.24
C GLN A 66 28.96 38.25 -5.43
N VAL A 67 29.13 38.87 -4.23
CA VAL A 67 30.33 39.62 -3.75
C VAL A 67 30.35 41.18 -3.74
N GLN A 68 30.22 41.69 -2.50
CA GLN A 68 30.93 42.83 -1.86
C GLN A 68 30.54 44.32 -2.05
N ARG A 69 30.11 44.90 -0.90
CA ARG A 69 30.67 46.08 -0.16
C ARG A 69 29.93 47.45 -0.16
N LEU A 70 29.63 47.88 1.08
CA LEU A 70 29.66 49.28 1.62
C LEU A 70 28.59 50.26 1.07
N SER A 71 28.11 51.30 1.78
CA SER A 71 28.41 51.85 3.13
C SER A 71 27.17 52.59 3.72
N GLU A 72 27.10 52.76 5.06
CA GLU A 72 26.33 53.79 5.83
C GLU A 72 24.78 53.87 5.67
N SER A 73 23.95 54.39 6.62
CA SER A 73 24.03 54.69 8.09
C SER A 73 22.59 54.96 8.63
N GLY A 74 22.23 55.01 9.93
CA GLY A 74 23.01 54.74 11.16
C GLY A 74 22.36 55.19 12.51
N GLY A 75 21.07 54.94 12.79
CA GLY A 75 20.40 55.29 14.07
C GLY A 75 18.89 54.96 14.06
N ARG A 76 18.09 54.91 15.15
CA ARG A 76 18.18 55.23 16.62
C ARG A 76 16.84 54.71 17.27
N VAL A 77 16.51 54.62 18.56
CA VAL A 77 17.07 54.62 19.96
C VAL A 77 15.83 54.38 20.89
N SER A 78 15.77 53.74 22.08
CA SER A 78 16.70 53.04 23.01
C SER A 78 15.89 52.11 23.95
N SER A 79 16.54 51.37 24.86
CA SER A 79 15.90 50.67 26.02
C SER A 79 16.69 50.84 27.33
N THR A 80 16.15 50.40 28.48
CA THR A 80 16.65 50.77 29.83
C THR A 80 16.59 49.62 30.86
N TYR A 81 17.77 49.14 31.30
CA TYR A 81 18.06 48.35 32.53
C TYR A 81 17.45 46.93 32.69
N GLY A 82 18.10 45.98 33.40
CA GLY A 82 19.46 46.01 33.96
C GLY A 82 19.78 44.90 34.99
N GLN A 83 21.03 44.87 35.49
CA GLN A 83 21.65 43.89 36.42
C GLN A 83 21.99 42.50 35.79
N ARG A 84 22.96 41.67 36.22
CA ARG A 84 24.20 41.69 37.05
C ARG A 84 24.88 40.30 36.90
N GLN A 85 26.11 39.93 37.29
CA GLN A 85 27.47 40.49 37.50
C GLN A 85 28.37 39.26 37.87
N THR A 86 29.71 39.14 37.74
CA THR A 86 30.86 40.03 37.47
C THR A 86 32.03 39.20 36.89
N GLU A 87 33.02 39.81 36.23
CA GLU A 87 34.39 39.25 35.99
C GLU A 87 35.46 40.23 36.51
N MET A 88 36.71 39.77 36.70
CA MET A 88 37.86 40.64 37.01
C MET A 88 39.00 40.50 35.99
N ARG A 89 39.58 41.65 35.60
CA ARG A 89 40.88 41.73 34.92
C ARG A 89 41.79 42.74 35.63
N LEU A 90 43.06 42.40 35.80
CA LEU A 90 44.08 43.30 36.37
C LEU A 90 44.65 44.26 35.31
N LYS A 91 45.15 45.41 35.78
CA LYS A 91 45.83 46.44 34.98
C LYS A 91 47.34 46.36 35.15
N ALA A 92 48.07 46.92 34.19
CA ALA A 92 49.48 47.30 34.35
C ALA A 92 49.64 48.65 35.09
N ALA A 93 50.84 48.93 35.57
CA ALA A 93 51.29 50.23 36.07
C ALA A 93 52.80 50.37 35.82
N ASP A 94 53.26 51.59 35.55
CA ASP A 94 54.64 51.90 35.16
C ASP A 94 55.59 52.12 36.34
N PHE A 95 56.89 51.93 36.13
CA PHE A 95 57.98 52.51 36.92
C PHE A 95 59.27 52.66 36.08
N ASP A 96 59.77 53.88 35.95
CA ASP A 96 61.14 54.21 35.51
C ASP A 96 61.96 54.67 36.73
N ASP A 97 63.12 54.05 36.98
CA ASP A 97 64.41 54.72 37.31
C ASP A 97 65.49 53.68 37.68
N LEU A 98 66.40 53.34 36.75
CA LEU A 98 67.69 52.69 37.04
C LEU A 98 68.76 53.12 36.01
N PRO A 99 70.05 53.21 36.40
CA PRO A 99 71.10 53.76 35.55
C PRO A 99 71.50 52.86 34.38
N PRO A 100 72.03 53.42 33.27
CA PRO A 100 72.22 52.68 32.01
C PRO A 100 73.38 51.68 32.04
N GLU A 101 73.05 50.40 31.86
CA GLU A 101 74.02 49.34 31.56
C GLU A 101 74.66 49.52 30.17
N ARG A 102 75.86 48.96 29.97
CA ARG A 102 76.72 49.28 28.82
C ARG A 102 76.60 48.26 27.67
N THR A 103 76.63 48.79 26.45
CA THR A 103 76.45 48.06 25.18
C THR A 103 77.65 47.19 24.77
N LYS A 104 78.01 46.17 25.55
CA LYS A 104 79.11 45.24 25.20
C LYS A 104 78.82 43.73 25.19
N ASP A 105 77.83 43.23 25.92
CA ASP A 105 77.65 41.77 26.06
C ASP A 105 76.63 41.13 25.10
N TYR A 106 75.73 41.92 24.48
CA TYR A 106 74.76 41.41 23.50
C TYR A 106 75.35 41.19 22.09
N LYS A 107 76.16 40.14 21.94
CA LYS A 107 76.38 39.50 20.63
C LYS A 107 75.12 38.75 20.21
N GLY A 108 74.15 39.48 19.66
CA GLY A 108 72.86 38.98 19.20
C GLY A 108 72.99 37.88 18.13
N ARG A 109 72.96 36.62 18.56
CA ARG A 109 72.91 35.44 17.68
C ARG A 109 71.50 34.87 17.73
N ILE A 110 70.65 35.25 16.77
CA ILE A 110 69.25 34.80 16.69
C ILE A 110 69.23 33.26 16.63
N ARG A 111 68.76 32.62 17.70
CA ARG A 111 68.80 31.17 17.89
C ARG A 111 67.43 30.58 18.25
N THR A 112 66.36 31.25 17.81
CA THR A 112 64.94 30.91 18.04
C THR A 112 64.40 29.82 17.10
N TRP A 113 65.12 29.49 16.02
CA TRP A 113 64.72 28.50 15.02
C TRP A 113 64.25 27.14 15.58
N PRO A 114 64.92 26.50 16.57
CA PRO A 114 64.48 25.19 17.07
C PRO A 114 63.10 25.22 17.74
N GLY A 115 62.79 26.30 18.47
CA GLY A 115 61.50 26.45 19.16
C GLY A 115 60.37 26.76 18.19
N LEU A 116 60.62 27.59 17.18
CA LEU A 116 59.62 27.92 16.16
C LEU A 116 59.34 26.71 15.24
N LEU A 117 60.37 25.95 14.87
CA LEU A 117 60.21 24.70 14.11
C LEU A 117 59.46 23.63 14.93
N LEU A 118 59.74 23.50 16.23
CA LEU A 118 58.98 22.59 17.09
C LEU A 118 57.51 22.99 17.19
N LEU A 119 57.21 24.29 17.33
CA LEU A 119 55.83 24.79 17.35
C LEU A 119 55.12 24.53 16.02
N LEU A 120 55.79 24.79 14.88
CA LEU A 120 55.25 24.51 13.55
C LEU A 120 55.03 23.02 13.30
N LEU A 121 55.92 22.14 13.80
CA LEU A 121 55.74 20.69 13.75
C LEU A 121 54.60 20.21 14.64
N LEU A 122 54.37 20.82 15.81
CA LEU A 122 53.24 20.50 16.67
C LEU A 122 51.91 20.97 16.08
N VAL A 123 51.85 22.18 15.51
CA VAL A 123 50.64 22.70 14.83
C VAL A 123 50.37 21.94 13.54
N GLY A 124 51.39 21.65 12.74
CA GLY A 124 51.26 20.83 11.53
C GLY A 124 50.87 19.38 11.83
N GLY A 125 51.44 18.79 12.88
CA GLY A 125 51.06 17.46 13.36
C GLY A 125 49.62 17.41 13.89
N ALA A 126 49.19 18.41 14.66
CA ALA A 126 47.80 18.52 15.11
C ALA A 126 46.82 18.68 13.93
N ALA A 127 47.15 19.53 12.94
CA ALA A 127 46.35 19.68 11.73
C ALA A 127 46.29 18.38 10.90
N ALA A 128 47.41 17.67 10.76
CA ALA A 128 47.47 16.38 10.07
C ALA A 128 46.64 15.30 10.79
N ILE A 129 46.70 15.22 12.13
CA ILE A 129 45.87 14.30 12.92
C ILE A 129 44.38 14.64 12.80
N ILE A 130 44.01 15.93 12.85
CA ILE A 130 42.62 16.36 12.66
C ILE A 130 42.12 16.02 11.25
N LEU A 131 42.93 16.21 10.21
CA LEU A 131 42.59 15.83 8.83
C LEU A 131 42.46 14.30 8.68
N GLN A 132 43.43 13.53 9.17
CA GLN A 132 43.40 12.07 9.15
C GLN A 132 42.17 11.53 9.89
N GLN A 133 41.90 12.02 11.10
CA GLN A 133 40.78 11.55 11.91
C GLN A 133 39.42 12.01 11.37
N ALA A 134 39.37 13.12 10.63
CA ALA A 134 38.20 13.51 9.84
C ALA A 134 37.98 12.63 8.60
N MET A 135 39.06 12.23 7.91
CA MET A 135 39.01 11.25 6.82
C MET A 135 38.55 9.88 7.32
N GLU A 136 39.20 9.32 8.35
CA GLU A 136 38.79 8.06 9.00
C GLU A 136 37.33 8.10 9.47
N THR A 137 36.86 9.24 10.00
CA THR A 137 35.44 9.41 10.37
C THR A 137 34.52 9.47 9.15
N SER A 138 34.96 10.06 8.03
CA SER A 138 34.21 10.10 6.77
C SER A 138 34.13 8.70 6.16
N ASP A 139 35.24 7.97 6.11
CA ASP A 139 35.34 6.62 5.56
C ASP A 139 34.47 5.63 6.36
N LEU A 140 34.45 5.76 7.69
CA LEU A 140 33.55 4.99 8.57
C LEU A 140 32.07 5.35 8.39
N ILE A 141 31.74 6.60 8.02
CA ILE A 141 30.35 6.99 7.70
C ILE A 141 29.94 6.43 6.34
N SER A 142 30.78 6.56 5.32
CA SER A 142 30.55 5.97 3.99
C SER A 142 30.37 4.47 4.07
N ALA A 143 31.27 3.76 4.76
CA ALA A 143 31.15 2.31 4.96
C ALA A 143 29.89 1.94 5.77
N SER A 144 29.49 2.73 6.77
CA SER A 144 28.25 2.49 7.51
C SER A 144 27.00 2.70 6.66
N GLN A 145 27.01 3.64 5.71
CA GLN A 145 25.92 3.87 4.77
C GLN A 145 25.87 2.77 3.70
N GLU A 146 27.01 2.39 3.14
CA GLU A 146 27.13 1.30 2.17
C GLU A 146 26.65 -0.03 2.76
N ASN A 147 27.08 -0.38 3.98
CA ASN A 147 26.58 -1.57 4.69
C ASN A 147 25.06 -1.51 4.92
N TYR A 148 24.50 -0.34 5.24
CA TYR A 148 23.05 -0.19 5.43
C TYR A 148 22.29 -0.41 4.11
N GLU A 149 22.71 0.22 3.01
CA GLU A 149 22.05 0.06 1.71
C GLU A 149 22.21 -1.36 1.15
N GLN A 150 23.36 -2.01 1.34
CA GLN A 150 23.55 -3.43 1.04
C GLN A 150 22.60 -4.32 1.85
N GLN A 151 22.43 -4.08 3.15
CA GLN A 151 21.49 -4.84 3.99
C GLN A 151 20.02 -4.59 3.60
N GLN A 152 19.66 -3.40 3.11
CA GLN A 152 18.33 -3.15 2.55
C GLN A 152 18.12 -3.87 1.21
N ALA A 153 19.11 -3.85 0.31
CA ALA A 153 19.04 -4.61 -0.95
C ALA A 153 18.91 -6.13 -0.69
N ILE A 154 19.67 -6.68 0.26
CA ILE A 154 19.58 -8.10 0.66
C ILE A 154 18.19 -8.47 1.21
N LYS A 155 17.48 -7.54 1.88
CA LYS A 155 16.09 -7.77 2.34
C LYS A 155 15.07 -7.76 1.20
N ARG A 156 15.27 -6.91 0.20
CA ARG A 156 14.41 -6.79 -1.00
C ARG A 156 14.59 -7.95 -1.98
N LYS A 157 15.77 -8.57 -1.97
CA LYS A 157 16.16 -9.63 -2.90
C LYS A 157 15.18 -10.81 -2.82
N ILE A 158 14.69 -11.27 -3.97
CA ILE A 158 13.88 -12.49 -4.07
C ILE A 158 14.77 -13.68 -3.69
N LYS A 159 14.26 -14.52 -2.79
CA LYS A 159 15.01 -15.52 -2.02
C LYS A 159 15.29 -16.80 -2.83
N ASP A 160 15.78 -16.66 -4.05
CA ASP A 160 16.16 -17.77 -4.94
C ASP A 160 17.47 -18.48 -4.55
N GLY A 161 18.32 -17.80 -3.76
CA GLY A 161 19.63 -18.30 -3.33
C GLY A 161 20.74 -18.15 -4.39
N MET A 162 20.49 -17.38 -5.45
CA MET A 162 21.48 -17.04 -6.48
C MET A 162 22.08 -15.66 -6.20
N GLU A 163 23.26 -15.36 -6.75
CA GLU A 163 23.86 -14.02 -6.66
C GLU A 163 23.63 -13.19 -7.93
N ASP A 164 23.75 -11.88 -7.78
CA ASP A 164 23.55 -10.88 -8.83
C ASP A 164 24.92 -10.31 -9.26
N ASP A 165 25.24 -10.39 -10.55
CA ASP A 165 26.49 -9.90 -11.13
C ASP A 165 26.39 -8.47 -11.71
N GLN A 166 25.16 -7.92 -11.80
CA GLN A 166 24.86 -6.60 -12.39
C GLN A 166 24.10 -5.71 -11.38
N VAL A 167 24.57 -5.71 -10.14
CA VAL A 167 24.05 -4.85 -9.06
C VAL A 167 24.25 -3.37 -9.41
N LEU A 168 23.15 -2.64 -9.51
CA LEU A 168 23.13 -1.22 -9.89
C LEU A 168 23.13 -0.34 -8.64
N ILE A 169 24.15 0.50 -8.51
CA ILE A 169 24.27 1.48 -7.42
C ILE A 169 23.91 2.87 -7.97
N SER A 170 22.93 3.54 -7.35
CA SER A 170 22.49 4.87 -7.74
C SER A 170 23.50 5.95 -7.33
N ASP A 171 23.37 7.13 -7.94
CA ASP A 171 24.11 8.38 -7.63
C ASP A 171 24.10 8.80 -6.14
N ASP A 172 23.10 8.37 -5.37
CA ASP A 172 22.97 8.59 -3.92
C ASP A 172 23.38 7.39 -3.05
N GLY A 173 24.01 6.37 -3.65
CA GLY A 173 24.53 5.19 -2.97
C GLY A 173 23.50 4.08 -2.71
N GLN A 174 22.23 4.26 -3.08
CA GLN A 174 21.24 3.19 -2.93
C GLN A 174 21.53 2.02 -3.89
N VAL A 175 21.51 0.82 -3.34
CA VAL A 175 21.79 -0.43 -4.04
C VAL A 175 20.47 -1.04 -4.54
N GLY A 176 20.39 -1.39 -5.83
CA GLY A 176 19.21 -2.05 -6.42
C GLY A 176 17.97 -1.16 -6.58
N ASN A 177 18.09 0.15 -6.41
CA ASN A 177 16.97 1.10 -6.50
C ASN A 177 17.36 2.38 -7.25
N PRO A 178 17.45 2.34 -8.60
CA PRO A 178 17.87 3.49 -9.39
C PRO A 178 16.78 4.57 -9.50
N LYS A 179 17.17 5.85 -9.57
CA LYS A 179 16.27 6.96 -9.96
C LYS A 179 15.88 6.94 -11.45
N LYS A 180 16.72 6.32 -12.28
CA LYS A 180 16.51 6.09 -13.71
C LYS A 180 17.42 4.95 -14.16
N TYR A 181 16.93 4.07 -15.02
CA TYR A 181 17.79 3.05 -15.64
C TYR A 181 18.84 3.70 -16.57
N PRO A 182 20.07 3.14 -16.63
CA PRO A 182 21.07 3.55 -17.59
C PRO A 182 20.53 3.48 -19.03
N ASP A 183 20.93 4.43 -19.86
CA ASP A 183 20.75 4.28 -21.30
C ASP A 183 21.82 3.30 -21.80
N MET A 184 21.39 2.12 -22.26
CA MET A 184 22.28 1.07 -22.74
C MET A 184 22.88 1.39 -24.12
N GLY A 185 22.37 2.41 -24.82
CA GLY A 185 22.84 2.80 -26.15
C GLY A 185 22.58 1.74 -27.22
N CYS A 186 21.56 0.91 -27.04
CA CYS A 186 21.16 -0.12 -27.98
C CYS A 186 20.37 0.49 -29.15
N GLU A 187 20.58 0.02 -30.37
CA GLU A 187 19.57 0.17 -31.42
C GLU A 187 18.40 -0.78 -31.21
N LEU A 188 17.20 -0.38 -31.66
CA LEU A 188 16.08 -1.30 -31.86
C LEU A 188 16.47 -2.29 -32.98
N PRO A 189 16.57 -3.61 -32.70
CA PRO A 189 16.80 -4.62 -33.73
C PRO A 189 15.61 -4.71 -34.69
N ASP A 190 15.83 -5.22 -35.89
CA ASP A 190 14.74 -5.77 -36.69
C ASP A 190 14.51 -7.22 -36.25
N TYR A 191 13.39 -7.48 -35.57
CA TYR A 191 13.02 -8.82 -35.13
C TYR A 191 12.33 -9.58 -36.25
N GLN A 192 12.85 -10.76 -36.58
CA GLN A 192 12.41 -11.59 -37.69
C GLN A 192 12.10 -13.02 -37.22
N SER A 193 11.07 -13.62 -37.83
CA SER A 193 10.63 -15.00 -37.67
C SER A 193 11.02 -15.77 -38.93
N LYS A 194 12.09 -16.56 -38.86
CA LYS A 194 12.66 -17.25 -40.03
C LYS A 194 13.40 -18.54 -39.66
N ASN A 195 13.37 -19.52 -40.56
CA ASN A 195 13.87 -20.89 -40.33
C ASN A 195 13.33 -21.57 -39.05
N GLY A 196 12.14 -21.17 -38.58
CA GLY A 196 11.54 -21.63 -37.32
C GLY A 196 12.07 -20.92 -36.07
N GLU A 197 12.96 -19.93 -36.21
CA GLU A 197 13.62 -19.22 -35.11
C GLU A 197 13.19 -17.75 -35.02
N ILE A 198 13.23 -17.19 -33.80
CA ILE A 198 13.22 -15.73 -33.59
C ILE A 198 14.66 -15.23 -33.74
N VAL A 199 14.87 -14.24 -34.61
CA VAL A 199 16.18 -13.68 -34.94
C VAL A 199 16.16 -12.16 -34.77
N ALA A 200 17.07 -11.64 -33.96
CA ALA A 200 17.32 -10.21 -33.85
C ALA A 200 18.39 -9.79 -34.88
N VAL A 201 18.04 -8.86 -35.77
CA VAL A 201 18.92 -8.37 -36.83
C VAL A 201 19.35 -6.93 -36.55
N SER A 202 20.66 -6.68 -36.46
CA SER A 202 21.24 -5.34 -36.36
C SER A 202 21.19 -4.62 -37.72
N LYS A 203 21.16 -3.28 -37.71
CA LYS A 203 21.24 -2.46 -38.93
C LYS A 203 22.53 -2.67 -39.75
N ASN A 204 23.58 -3.22 -39.13
CA ASN A 204 24.81 -3.60 -39.82
C ASN A 204 24.76 -5.00 -40.50
N GLY A 205 23.65 -5.72 -40.38
CA GLY A 205 23.47 -7.07 -40.93
C GLY A 205 23.94 -8.22 -40.03
N THR A 206 24.31 -7.95 -38.78
CA THR A 206 24.58 -9.01 -37.79
C THR A 206 23.26 -9.64 -37.36
N GLU A 207 23.14 -10.97 -37.51
CA GLU A 207 21.97 -11.73 -37.09
C GLU A 207 22.28 -12.56 -35.84
N VAL A 208 21.38 -12.55 -34.86
CA VAL A 208 21.49 -13.33 -33.62
C VAL A 208 20.16 -14.06 -33.36
N PRO A 209 20.09 -15.39 -33.47
CA PRO A 209 18.91 -16.15 -33.08
C PRO A 209 18.77 -16.20 -31.55
N VAL A 210 17.54 -16.18 -31.04
CA VAL A 210 17.23 -16.19 -29.60
C VAL A 210 16.04 -17.12 -29.33
N GLY A 211 16.21 -18.07 -28.41
CA GLY A 211 15.12 -18.88 -27.85
C GLY A 211 14.48 -18.18 -26.65
N ILE A 212 13.16 -18.29 -26.46
CA ILE A 212 12.42 -17.58 -25.40
C ILE A 212 12.01 -18.51 -24.25
N LYS A 213 12.60 -18.27 -23.07
CA LYS A 213 12.10 -18.74 -21.77
C LYS A 213 11.36 -17.57 -21.11
N GLY A 214 10.05 -17.51 -21.33
CA GLY A 214 9.19 -16.41 -20.91
C GLY A 214 8.30 -16.72 -19.70
N THR A 215 7.82 -15.66 -19.06
CA THR A 215 6.69 -15.71 -18.13
C THR A 215 5.66 -14.64 -18.49
N ASN A 216 4.40 -14.88 -18.17
CA ASN A 216 3.39 -13.83 -18.11
C ASN A 216 3.52 -13.07 -16.78
N TRP A 217 3.23 -11.76 -16.79
CA TRP A 217 3.16 -10.91 -15.59
C TRP A 217 1.95 -9.97 -15.71
N PHE A 218 0.85 -10.32 -15.04
CA PHE A 218 -0.44 -9.64 -15.23
C PHE A 218 -0.73 -8.56 -14.17
N GLY A 219 -1.73 -7.73 -14.46
CA GLY A 219 -2.27 -6.66 -13.63
C GLY A 219 -2.60 -5.38 -14.42
N MET A 220 -1.88 -5.10 -15.52
CA MET A 220 -2.07 -3.87 -16.32
C MET A 220 -3.35 -3.89 -17.17
N GLU A 221 -3.83 -5.08 -17.51
CA GLU A 221 -5.08 -5.36 -18.21
C GLU A 221 -6.34 -5.20 -17.34
N THR A 222 -6.15 -5.05 -16.02
CA THR A 222 -7.24 -4.80 -15.06
C THR A 222 -7.55 -3.31 -14.89
N GLY A 223 -8.54 -2.98 -14.06
CA GLY A 223 -8.85 -1.60 -13.65
C GLY A 223 -7.74 -0.92 -12.83
N LEU A 224 -6.73 -1.66 -12.36
CA LEU A 224 -5.62 -1.16 -11.55
C LEU A 224 -4.45 -0.63 -12.40
N ALA A 225 -4.42 -1.01 -13.69
CA ALA A 225 -3.52 -0.47 -14.71
C ALA A 225 -2.00 -0.59 -14.41
N ILE A 226 -1.59 -1.54 -13.55
CA ILE A 226 -0.19 -1.80 -13.14
C ILE A 226 0.05 -3.30 -12.94
N PRO A 227 1.24 -3.86 -13.23
CA PRO A 227 1.52 -5.26 -12.91
C PRO A 227 1.55 -5.46 -11.40
N PHE A 228 1.08 -6.61 -10.92
CA PHE A 228 1.05 -6.88 -9.49
C PHE A 228 2.46 -7.12 -8.91
N GLY A 229 2.57 -7.02 -7.58
CA GLY A 229 3.81 -7.24 -6.82
C GLY A 229 4.65 -5.99 -6.54
N LEU A 230 4.40 -4.84 -7.17
CA LEU A 230 5.27 -3.65 -7.09
C LEU A 230 5.15 -2.82 -5.79
N TRP A 231 4.31 -3.24 -4.84
CA TRP A 231 3.90 -2.51 -3.65
C TRP A 231 4.80 -2.69 -2.41
N GLU A 232 6.05 -3.15 -2.57
CA GLU A 232 7.01 -3.52 -1.50
C GLU A 232 6.74 -2.87 -0.13
N ASN A 233 6.34 -3.68 0.86
CA ASN A 233 6.08 -3.25 2.23
C ASN A 233 6.84 -4.15 3.23
N ILE A 234 6.42 -4.19 4.49
CA ILE A 234 7.09 -4.99 5.54
C ILE A 234 6.73 -6.48 5.49
N ASP A 235 5.59 -6.83 4.90
CA ASP A 235 5.02 -8.18 4.86
C ASP A 235 5.17 -8.85 3.48
N ASN A 236 4.96 -8.11 2.40
CA ASN A 236 5.06 -8.62 1.02
C ASN A 236 5.37 -7.54 -0.03
N GLY A 237 5.49 -7.97 -1.29
CA GLY A 237 5.77 -7.11 -2.43
C GLY A 237 7.26 -6.97 -2.70
N THR A 238 7.59 -6.47 -3.88
CA THR A 238 8.94 -6.38 -4.44
C THR A 238 9.08 -5.15 -5.33
N SER A 239 10.19 -5.03 -6.05
CA SER A 239 10.44 -3.98 -7.03
C SER A 239 10.61 -4.53 -8.43
N VAL A 240 10.34 -3.70 -9.44
CA VAL A 240 10.60 -4.03 -10.86
C VAL A 240 12.07 -4.37 -11.11
N TYR A 241 12.99 -3.77 -10.34
CA TYR A 241 14.43 -4.06 -10.42
C TYR A 241 14.70 -5.50 -10.04
N GLU A 242 14.10 -5.97 -8.95
CA GLU A 242 14.34 -7.30 -8.42
C GLU A 242 13.52 -8.38 -9.13
N VAL A 243 12.34 -8.05 -9.67
CA VAL A 243 11.66 -8.93 -10.66
C VAL A 243 12.56 -9.15 -11.88
N ALA A 244 13.11 -8.08 -12.47
CA ALA A 244 14.01 -8.20 -13.61
C ALA A 244 15.30 -8.97 -13.28
N ALA A 245 15.84 -8.80 -12.07
CA ALA A 245 17.00 -9.53 -11.58
C ALA A 245 16.70 -11.02 -11.33
N PHE A 246 15.59 -11.34 -10.66
CA PHE A 246 15.13 -12.71 -10.41
C PHE A 246 14.92 -13.49 -11.71
N LEU A 247 14.25 -12.88 -12.70
CA LEU A 247 14.06 -13.49 -14.02
C LEU A 247 15.40 -13.80 -14.69
N ALA A 248 16.31 -12.82 -14.76
CA ALA A 248 17.63 -13.00 -15.36
C ALA A 248 18.47 -14.07 -14.64
N ARG A 249 18.51 -14.09 -13.30
CA ARG A 249 19.21 -15.12 -12.50
C ARG A 249 18.68 -16.52 -12.77
N ASN A 250 17.37 -16.67 -13.01
CA ASN A 250 16.71 -17.95 -13.27
C ASN A 250 16.52 -18.23 -14.78
N ASN A 251 17.37 -17.65 -15.63
CA ASN A 251 17.42 -17.81 -17.09
C ASN A 251 16.15 -17.38 -17.88
N PHE A 252 15.18 -16.72 -17.24
CA PHE A 252 14.02 -16.15 -17.94
C PHE A 252 14.45 -14.89 -18.68
N ASN A 253 14.23 -14.85 -20.00
CA ASN A 253 14.72 -13.79 -20.89
C ASN A 253 13.61 -12.95 -21.54
N SER A 254 12.32 -13.24 -21.27
CA SER A 254 11.19 -12.45 -21.78
C SER A 254 10.02 -12.39 -20.80
N VAL A 255 9.21 -11.33 -20.92
CA VAL A 255 7.93 -11.16 -20.21
C VAL A 255 6.83 -10.90 -21.25
N ARG A 256 5.75 -11.69 -21.23
CA ARG A 256 4.48 -11.33 -21.89
C ARG A 256 3.70 -10.46 -20.91
N LEU A 257 3.32 -9.27 -21.36
CA LEU A 257 2.73 -8.20 -20.56
C LEU A 257 1.30 -7.92 -21.06
N PRO A 258 0.27 -8.47 -20.41
CA PRO A 258 -1.13 -8.20 -20.72
C PRO A 258 -1.50 -6.73 -20.55
N LEU A 259 -2.14 -6.12 -21.56
CA LEU A 259 -2.67 -4.76 -21.53
C LEU A 259 -4.18 -4.72 -21.83
N CYS A 260 -4.83 -3.61 -21.47
CA CYS A 260 -6.23 -3.32 -21.79
C CYS A 260 -6.35 -2.22 -22.86
N ILE A 261 -7.14 -2.46 -23.90
CA ILE A 261 -7.40 -1.51 -25.00
C ILE A 261 -7.99 -0.20 -24.49
N LYS A 262 -9.01 -0.23 -23.63
CA LYS A 262 -9.55 1.00 -23.01
C LYS A 262 -8.55 1.73 -22.11
N ASN A 263 -7.61 1.02 -21.46
CA ASN A 263 -6.56 1.67 -20.66
C ASN A 263 -5.52 2.35 -21.56
N ILE A 264 -5.22 1.80 -22.74
CA ILE A 264 -4.35 2.43 -23.76
C ILE A 264 -5.03 3.70 -24.30
N LEU A 265 -6.27 3.59 -24.79
CA LEU A 265 -7.01 4.71 -25.41
C LEU A 265 -7.24 5.87 -24.44
N LYS A 266 -7.60 5.58 -23.20
CA LYS A 266 -7.79 6.58 -22.13
C LYS A 266 -6.48 6.97 -21.43
N ASN A 267 -5.37 6.28 -21.75
CA ASN A 267 -4.03 6.44 -21.17
C ASN A 267 -4.03 6.46 -19.62
N VAL A 268 -4.86 5.60 -19.02
CA VAL A 268 -5.21 5.57 -17.58
C VAL A 268 -3.97 5.54 -16.69
N ALA A 269 -3.87 6.47 -15.74
CA ALA A 269 -2.80 6.43 -14.75
C ALA A 269 -3.00 5.23 -13.79
N PRO A 270 -1.93 4.48 -13.47
CA PRO A 270 -1.97 3.40 -12.48
C PRO A 270 -2.60 3.76 -11.14
N GLU A 271 -3.17 2.75 -10.49
CA GLU A 271 -3.52 2.83 -9.08
C GLU A 271 -2.24 2.96 -8.23
N LYS A 272 -2.07 4.10 -7.56
CA LYS A 272 -0.85 4.47 -6.83
C LYS A 272 -0.54 3.53 -5.67
N SER A 273 -1.56 3.06 -4.96
CA SER A 273 -1.41 2.23 -3.76
C SER A 273 -0.74 0.88 -4.03
N LEU A 274 -0.70 0.44 -5.29
CA LEU A 274 -0.08 -0.82 -5.71
C LEU A 274 1.37 -0.69 -6.18
N ILE A 275 2.04 0.45 -5.91
CA ILE A 275 3.47 0.61 -6.14
C ILE A 275 4.18 1.40 -5.04
N ASN A 276 5.24 0.82 -4.46
CA ASN A 276 6.12 1.57 -3.58
C ASN A 276 7.08 2.45 -4.40
N MET A 277 6.71 3.72 -4.55
CA MET A 277 7.51 4.73 -5.26
C MET A 277 8.85 5.07 -4.57
N GLN A 278 9.06 4.69 -3.30
CA GLN A 278 10.37 4.84 -2.65
C GLN A 278 11.36 3.75 -3.11
N THR A 279 10.90 2.60 -3.57
CA THR A 279 11.73 1.45 -3.94
C THR A 279 11.66 1.09 -5.43
N ASN A 280 10.70 1.68 -6.14
CA ASN A 280 10.59 1.67 -7.60
C ASN A 280 10.86 3.06 -8.19
N ARG A 281 11.92 3.76 -7.73
CA ARG A 281 12.16 5.21 -7.99
C ARG A 281 12.28 5.61 -9.47
N ALA A 282 12.50 4.65 -10.38
CA ALA A 282 12.58 4.86 -11.82
C ALA A 282 11.24 4.67 -12.58
N ILE A 283 10.20 4.13 -11.94
CA ILE A 283 8.88 3.91 -12.56
C ILE A 283 8.09 5.22 -12.64
N LYS A 284 7.25 5.37 -13.69
CA LYS A 284 6.55 6.62 -14.02
C LYS A 284 5.04 6.41 -14.16
N ILE A 285 4.34 6.42 -13.04
CA ILE A 285 2.87 6.25 -12.97
C ILE A 285 2.04 7.49 -13.39
N SER A 286 2.60 8.39 -14.20
CA SER A 286 1.89 9.58 -14.70
C SER A 286 0.79 9.28 -15.72
N SER A 287 0.88 8.13 -16.41
CA SER A 287 -0.09 7.64 -17.38
C SER A 287 0.20 6.17 -17.72
N TYR A 288 -0.72 5.48 -18.40
CA TYR A 288 -0.54 4.08 -18.80
C TYR A 288 0.75 3.89 -19.63
N ILE A 289 0.90 4.70 -20.68
CA ILE A 289 2.05 4.66 -21.59
C ILE A 289 3.36 4.99 -20.87
N SER A 290 3.41 5.99 -19.98
CA SER A 290 4.65 6.29 -19.24
C SER A 290 5.06 5.16 -18.29
N THR A 291 4.07 4.42 -17.77
CA THR A 291 4.28 3.26 -16.89
C THR A 291 4.91 2.11 -17.68
N ILE A 292 4.28 1.71 -18.80
CA ILE A 292 4.81 0.70 -19.74
C ILE A 292 6.24 1.05 -20.14
N GLN A 293 6.48 2.29 -20.59
CA GLN A 293 7.82 2.76 -20.97
C GLN A 293 8.86 2.55 -19.86
N SER A 294 8.51 2.82 -18.60
CA SER A 294 9.44 2.67 -17.47
C SER A 294 9.66 1.22 -17.02
N ILE A 295 8.66 0.33 -17.19
CA ILE A 295 8.81 -1.11 -16.95
C ILE A 295 9.68 -1.75 -18.04
N VAL A 296 9.46 -1.37 -19.31
CA VAL A 296 10.28 -1.81 -20.45
C VAL A 296 11.74 -1.36 -20.28
N GLU A 297 12.00 -0.12 -19.82
CA GLU A 297 13.34 0.36 -19.45
C GLU A 297 14.00 -0.53 -18.37
N ALA A 298 13.23 -0.98 -17.37
CA ALA A 298 13.73 -1.81 -16.26
C ALA A 298 14.10 -3.24 -16.69
N LEU A 299 13.24 -3.88 -17.47
CA LEU A 299 13.48 -5.22 -18.03
C LEU A 299 14.62 -5.17 -19.06
N GLY A 300 14.66 -4.13 -19.90
CA GLY A 300 15.69 -3.92 -20.91
C GLY A 300 17.09 -3.70 -20.33
N TYR A 301 17.21 -3.09 -19.14
CA TYR A 301 18.48 -3.00 -18.41
C TYR A 301 19.06 -4.39 -18.07
N ARG A 302 18.20 -5.39 -17.81
CA ARG A 302 18.58 -6.80 -17.58
C ARG A 302 18.60 -7.65 -18.85
N HIS A 303 18.48 -7.05 -20.04
CA HIS A 303 18.36 -7.74 -21.32
C HIS A 303 17.16 -8.73 -21.38
N VAL A 304 16.11 -8.46 -20.59
CA VAL A 304 14.83 -9.18 -20.63
C VAL A 304 13.91 -8.47 -21.62
N SER A 305 13.40 -9.21 -22.60
CA SER A 305 12.49 -8.68 -23.62
C SER A 305 11.04 -8.58 -23.15
N VAL A 306 10.23 -7.83 -23.89
CA VAL A 306 8.79 -7.67 -23.64
C VAL A 306 7.99 -8.02 -24.89
N LEU A 307 7.03 -8.92 -24.75
CA LEU A 307 5.92 -9.11 -25.68
C LEU A 307 4.70 -8.40 -25.09
N ILE A 308 4.14 -7.44 -25.82
CA ILE A 308 2.92 -6.75 -25.38
C ILE A 308 1.72 -7.57 -25.85
N SER A 309 0.88 -8.04 -24.92
CA SER A 309 -0.34 -8.77 -25.24
C SER A 309 -1.53 -7.82 -25.23
N LEU A 310 -2.27 -7.73 -26.34
CA LEU A 310 -3.53 -7.01 -26.42
C LEU A 310 -4.63 -7.88 -25.78
N HIS A 311 -4.64 -7.90 -24.45
CA HIS A 311 -5.26 -8.97 -23.69
C HIS A 311 -6.77 -8.73 -23.49
N THR A 312 -7.15 -7.58 -22.92
CA THR A 312 -8.56 -7.24 -22.64
C THR A 312 -9.07 -6.05 -23.46
N LEU A 313 -10.31 -6.12 -23.93
CA LEU A 313 -11.00 -4.96 -24.49
C LEU A 313 -11.41 -3.96 -23.40
N ASP A 314 -11.90 -4.48 -22.27
CA ASP A 314 -12.38 -3.71 -21.12
C ASP A 314 -11.68 -4.16 -19.82
N PRO A 315 -11.43 -3.28 -18.83
CA PRO A 315 -10.74 -3.65 -17.58
C PRO A 315 -11.42 -4.73 -16.72
N LYS A 316 -12.62 -5.19 -17.10
CA LYS A 316 -13.34 -6.32 -16.48
C LYS A 316 -13.62 -7.50 -17.44
N LYS A 317 -13.32 -7.40 -18.74
CA LYS A 317 -13.66 -8.42 -19.75
C LYS A 317 -12.64 -8.52 -20.88
N SER A 318 -12.16 -9.74 -21.15
CA SER A 318 -11.26 -10.05 -22.27
C SER A 318 -11.85 -9.68 -23.63
N GLY A 319 -13.09 -10.12 -23.90
CA GLY A 319 -13.74 -10.06 -25.22
C GLY A 319 -13.23 -11.16 -26.16
N GLY A 320 -14.11 -11.91 -26.81
CA GLY A 320 -13.74 -13.04 -27.67
C GLY A 320 -13.38 -12.67 -29.12
N ALA A 321 -13.36 -11.38 -29.44
CA ALA A 321 -12.85 -10.79 -30.68
C ALA A 321 -12.05 -9.51 -30.38
N TRP A 322 -11.46 -8.88 -31.40
CA TRP A 322 -10.72 -7.61 -31.24
C TRP A 322 -11.64 -6.37 -31.17
N PHE A 323 -12.95 -6.53 -31.35
CA PHE A 323 -13.95 -5.49 -31.16
C PHE A 323 -15.21 -6.10 -30.54
N SER A 324 -16.05 -5.27 -29.89
CA SER A 324 -17.35 -5.71 -29.37
C SER A 324 -18.31 -4.53 -29.19
N GLU A 325 -19.51 -4.67 -29.74
CA GLU A 325 -20.63 -3.74 -29.56
C GLU A 325 -21.16 -3.76 -28.11
N GLU A 326 -21.11 -4.92 -27.42
CA GLU A 326 -21.48 -5.03 -26.00
C GLU A 326 -20.50 -4.28 -25.09
N LEU A 327 -19.21 -4.27 -25.47
CA LEU A 327 -18.16 -3.67 -24.65
C LEU A 327 -17.84 -2.23 -25.04
N ASP A 328 -18.52 -1.62 -26.01
CA ASP A 328 -18.21 -0.27 -26.50
C ASP A 328 -16.72 -0.13 -26.88
N VAL A 329 -16.28 -1.00 -27.80
CA VAL A 329 -14.94 -0.96 -28.44
C VAL A 329 -15.08 -1.35 -29.91
N THR A 330 -14.82 -0.41 -30.82
CA THR A 330 -14.85 -0.62 -32.28
C THR A 330 -13.51 -1.14 -32.84
N GLU A 331 -13.55 -1.63 -34.10
CA GLU A 331 -12.33 -2.02 -34.83
C GLU A 331 -11.36 -0.84 -35.03
N ASP A 332 -11.88 0.36 -35.35
CA ASP A 332 -11.06 1.57 -35.49
C ASP A 332 -10.37 1.97 -34.17
N GLU A 333 -11.06 1.83 -33.03
CA GLU A 333 -10.48 2.08 -31.69
C GLU A 333 -9.42 1.04 -31.29
N PHE A 334 -9.61 -0.23 -31.65
CA PHE A 334 -8.57 -1.25 -31.43
C PHE A 334 -7.31 -0.93 -32.25
N LEU A 335 -7.48 -0.45 -33.49
CA LEU A 335 -6.37 -0.01 -34.33
C LEU A 335 -5.75 1.31 -33.83
N GLU A 336 -6.52 2.24 -33.26
CA GLU A 336 -5.97 3.43 -32.59
C GLU A 336 -5.13 3.06 -31.36
N ALA A 337 -5.49 2.01 -30.61
CA ALA A 337 -4.65 1.50 -29.53
C ALA A 337 -3.29 0.97 -30.05
N VAL A 338 -3.27 0.29 -31.20
CA VAL A 338 -2.02 -0.13 -31.89
C VAL A 338 -1.20 1.07 -32.36
N ASP A 339 -1.84 2.09 -32.92
CA ASP A 339 -1.18 3.34 -33.32
C ASP A 339 -0.57 4.06 -32.10
N ILE A 340 -1.27 4.09 -30.96
CA ILE A 340 -0.76 4.68 -29.70
C ILE A 340 0.45 3.91 -29.20
N LEU A 341 0.43 2.58 -29.19
CA LEU A 341 1.57 1.77 -28.75
C LEU A 341 2.79 1.96 -29.65
N THR A 342 2.66 1.71 -30.96
CA THR A 342 3.77 1.83 -31.92
C THR A 342 4.41 3.21 -31.90
N LYS A 343 3.60 4.29 -31.96
CA LYS A 343 4.05 5.69 -31.90
C LYS A 343 4.82 6.07 -30.64
N ASN A 344 4.55 5.43 -29.49
CA ASN A 344 5.20 5.75 -28.21
C ASN A 344 6.32 4.78 -27.82
N LEU A 345 6.42 3.62 -28.48
CA LEU A 345 7.29 2.52 -28.08
C LEU A 345 8.25 2.04 -29.19
N CYS A 346 8.03 2.39 -30.46
CA CYS A 346 8.96 2.05 -31.54
C CYS A 346 10.22 2.95 -31.51
N GLY A 347 11.27 2.52 -30.81
CA GLY A 347 12.56 3.22 -30.80
C GLY A 347 13.64 2.55 -29.95
N SER A 348 14.90 2.97 -30.10
CA SER A 348 16.08 2.39 -29.43
C SER A 348 15.98 2.34 -27.90
N LYS A 349 15.31 3.32 -27.30
CA LYS A 349 15.07 3.37 -25.85
C LYS A 349 14.19 2.21 -25.32
N TYR A 350 13.48 1.53 -26.21
CA TYR A 350 12.61 0.37 -25.92
C TYR A 350 12.98 -0.82 -26.83
N TRP A 351 14.27 -0.93 -27.17
CA TRP A 351 14.84 -1.92 -28.09
C TRP A 351 14.43 -3.37 -27.80
N ASN A 352 14.09 -3.67 -26.55
CA ASN A 352 13.75 -5.00 -26.04
C ASN A 352 12.26 -5.37 -26.21
N ILE A 353 11.42 -4.51 -26.82
CA ILE A 353 10.06 -4.90 -27.22
C ILE A 353 10.12 -5.72 -28.51
N LEU A 354 9.64 -6.96 -28.46
CA LEU A 354 9.61 -7.88 -29.61
C LEU A 354 8.51 -7.53 -30.61
N GLY A 355 7.38 -7.02 -30.11
CA GLY A 355 6.21 -6.67 -30.90
C GLY A 355 4.92 -6.86 -30.12
N LEU A 356 3.83 -7.11 -30.84
CA LEU A 356 2.50 -7.33 -30.28
C LEU A 356 2.04 -8.78 -30.48
N ASP A 357 1.45 -9.34 -29.42
CA ASP A 357 0.43 -10.37 -29.52
C ASP A 357 -0.89 -9.65 -29.83
N LEU A 358 -1.48 -10.01 -30.99
CA LEU A 358 -2.47 -9.18 -31.66
C LEU A 358 -3.86 -9.21 -31.00
N LYS A 359 -4.20 -10.27 -30.27
CA LYS A 359 -5.39 -10.39 -29.39
C LYS A 359 -5.29 -11.70 -28.64
N ASN A 360 -5.30 -11.63 -27.31
CA ASN A 360 -5.44 -12.82 -26.46
C ASN A 360 -6.80 -13.50 -26.68
N GLU A 361 -6.79 -14.81 -26.92
CA GLU A 361 -7.93 -15.71 -26.92
C GLU A 361 -9.15 -15.25 -27.75
N PRO A 362 -9.03 -15.13 -29.09
CA PRO A 362 -10.10 -14.73 -30.02
C PRO A 362 -11.14 -15.86 -30.25
N HIS A 363 -11.74 -16.35 -29.16
CA HIS A 363 -12.56 -17.56 -29.11
C HIS A 363 -13.97 -17.43 -29.72
N GLU A 364 -14.44 -16.21 -30.02
CA GLU A 364 -15.72 -15.97 -30.71
C GLU A 364 -15.57 -15.80 -32.24
N CYS A 365 -14.32 -15.78 -32.73
CA CYS A 365 -14.00 -15.61 -34.14
C CYS A 365 -14.04 -16.93 -34.95
N THR A 366 -14.14 -16.80 -36.27
CA THR A 366 -13.87 -17.90 -37.21
C THR A 366 -12.54 -17.69 -37.96
N TRP A 367 -12.01 -18.73 -38.60
CA TRP A 367 -10.78 -18.65 -39.39
C TRP A 367 -11.10 -18.63 -40.90
N GLY A 368 -10.95 -17.47 -41.56
CA GLY A 368 -11.25 -17.30 -42.98
C GLY A 368 -12.74 -17.38 -43.36
N GLY A 369 -13.64 -17.42 -42.37
CA GLY A 369 -15.04 -17.80 -42.54
C GLY A 369 -16.04 -16.63 -42.49
N LYS A 370 -16.83 -16.59 -41.41
CA LYS A 370 -17.82 -15.53 -41.14
C LYS A 370 -17.19 -14.48 -40.23
N ALA A 371 -17.68 -13.24 -40.33
CA ALA A 371 -17.32 -12.20 -39.36
C ALA A 371 -17.85 -12.55 -37.94
N PRO A 372 -17.08 -12.28 -36.87
CA PRO A 372 -15.69 -11.81 -36.89
C PRO A 372 -14.72 -12.92 -37.39
N ASP A 373 -13.84 -12.55 -38.32
CA ASP A 373 -12.92 -13.46 -39.00
C ASP A 373 -11.49 -13.13 -38.58
N TRP A 374 -10.91 -13.98 -37.73
CA TRP A 374 -9.61 -13.70 -37.11
C TRP A 374 -8.45 -13.74 -38.09
N GLN A 375 -8.53 -14.49 -39.17
CA GLN A 375 -7.47 -14.47 -40.19
C GLN A 375 -7.37 -13.10 -40.87
N LYS A 376 -8.51 -12.44 -41.08
CA LYS A 376 -8.58 -11.06 -41.58
C LYS A 376 -8.22 -10.04 -40.49
N GLY A 377 -8.69 -10.24 -39.25
CA GLY A 377 -8.35 -9.41 -38.09
C GLY A 377 -6.85 -9.36 -37.84
N ALA A 378 -6.21 -10.51 -37.66
CA ALA A 378 -4.75 -10.63 -37.50
C ALA A 378 -3.99 -9.99 -38.66
N THR A 379 -4.42 -10.22 -39.92
CA THR A 379 -3.85 -9.58 -41.12
C THR A 379 -3.94 -8.04 -41.04
N LEU A 380 -5.07 -7.48 -40.64
CA LEU A 380 -5.32 -6.04 -40.54
C LEU A 380 -4.50 -5.40 -39.41
N ILE A 381 -4.59 -5.97 -38.20
CA ILE A 381 -3.93 -5.46 -36.99
C ILE A 381 -2.41 -5.56 -37.13
N GLY A 382 -1.89 -6.70 -37.63
CA GLY A 382 -0.46 -6.90 -37.84
C GLY A 382 0.13 -5.97 -38.88
N ASN A 383 -0.57 -5.71 -40.00
CA ASN A 383 -0.10 -4.73 -40.98
C ASN A 383 -0.15 -3.29 -40.43
N ARG A 384 -1.15 -2.90 -39.64
CA ARG A 384 -1.15 -1.59 -38.97
C ARG A 384 0.01 -1.46 -37.98
N MET A 385 0.28 -2.50 -37.19
CA MET A 385 1.44 -2.55 -36.30
C MET A 385 2.74 -2.37 -37.07
N LEU A 386 2.90 -3.02 -38.22
CA LEU A 386 4.11 -2.95 -39.05
C LEU A 386 4.25 -1.60 -39.80
N GLU A 387 3.15 -0.91 -40.13
CA GLU A 387 3.18 0.47 -40.61
C GLU A 387 3.71 1.43 -39.54
N GLY A 388 3.29 1.26 -38.28
CA GLY A 388 3.77 2.03 -37.15
C GLY A 388 5.18 1.65 -36.65
N CYS A 389 5.54 0.37 -36.74
CA CYS A 389 6.85 -0.16 -36.33
C CYS A 389 7.28 -1.40 -37.16
N PRO A 390 8.01 -1.22 -38.28
CA PRO A 390 8.39 -2.33 -39.16
C PRO A 390 9.38 -3.31 -38.52
N ASN A 391 10.01 -2.93 -37.40
CA ASN A 391 10.99 -3.74 -36.67
C ASN A 391 10.37 -4.81 -35.76
N TRP A 392 9.07 -4.72 -35.47
CA TRP A 392 8.36 -5.64 -34.56
C TRP A 392 7.87 -6.93 -35.23
N LEU A 393 7.49 -7.91 -34.41
CA LEU A 393 6.85 -9.17 -34.79
C LEU A 393 5.37 -9.19 -34.41
N ALA A 394 4.56 -9.91 -35.20
CA ALA A 394 3.13 -10.12 -34.97
C ALA A 394 2.90 -11.56 -34.48
N PHE A 395 2.60 -11.71 -33.20
CA PHE A 395 2.26 -12.99 -32.57
C PHE A 395 0.76 -13.26 -32.74
N VAL A 396 0.39 -14.40 -33.32
CA VAL A 396 -0.98 -14.73 -33.70
C VAL A 396 -1.45 -16.01 -32.99
N GLU A 397 -2.40 -15.83 -32.08
CA GLU A 397 -3.10 -16.91 -31.37
C GLU A 397 -4.22 -17.54 -32.23
N GLY A 398 -4.68 -18.73 -31.82
CA GLY A 398 -5.78 -19.46 -32.44
C GLY A 398 -7.18 -19.09 -31.93
N ILE A 399 -8.19 -19.44 -32.72
CA ILE A 399 -9.61 -19.34 -32.31
C ILE A 399 -10.01 -20.50 -31.38
N ALA A 400 -11.28 -20.60 -31.01
CA ALA A 400 -11.81 -21.81 -30.35
C ALA A 400 -12.67 -22.62 -31.34
N SER A 401 -12.30 -23.88 -31.60
CA SER A 401 -13.06 -24.78 -32.48
C SER A 401 -13.37 -26.13 -31.81
N LYS A 402 -14.07 -27.01 -32.55
CA LYS A 402 -14.35 -28.40 -32.15
C LYS A 402 -13.92 -29.34 -33.27
N GLY A 403 -13.01 -30.25 -32.96
CA GLY A 403 -12.55 -31.30 -33.87
C GLY A 403 -12.76 -32.69 -33.29
N THR A 404 -12.56 -33.74 -34.10
CA THR A 404 -12.41 -35.11 -33.60
C THR A 404 -10.95 -35.54 -33.65
N ILE A 405 -10.55 -36.41 -32.72
CA ILE A 405 -9.23 -37.02 -32.70
C ILE A 405 -9.35 -38.49 -32.26
N THR A 406 -8.59 -39.37 -32.91
CA THR A 406 -8.45 -40.77 -32.47
C THR A 406 -7.21 -40.91 -31.58
N LEU A 407 -7.41 -41.20 -30.29
CA LEU A 407 -6.35 -41.45 -29.31
C LEU A 407 -6.57 -42.81 -28.66
N ASN A 408 -5.52 -43.63 -28.57
CA ASN A 408 -5.53 -44.93 -27.87
C ASN A 408 -6.61 -45.93 -28.33
N GLY A 409 -7.15 -45.75 -29.55
CA GLY A 409 -8.23 -46.56 -30.11
C GLY A 409 -9.64 -46.02 -29.86
N ILE A 410 -9.77 -44.86 -29.22
CA ILE A 410 -11.02 -44.12 -29.01
C ILE A 410 -11.02 -42.92 -29.95
N GLU A 411 -12.08 -42.75 -30.73
CA GLU A 411 -12.37 -41.50 -31.45
C GLU A 411 -13.42 -40.71 -30.66
N ASP A 412 -13.09 -39.47 -30.29
CA ASP A 412 -14.02 -38.56 -29.61
C ASP A 412 -13.73 -37.10 -30.00
N THR A 413 -14.64 -36.21 -29.60
CA THR A 413 -14.58 -34.76 -29.85
C THR A 413 -13.66 -34.08 -28.84
N TYR A 414 -12.83 -33.16 -29.30
CA TYR A 414 -12.10 -32.23 -28.44
C TYR A 414 -12.58 -30.79 -28.71
N PHE A 415 -12.37 -29.92 -27.72
CA PHE A 415 -12.46 -28.47 -27.85
C PHE A 415 -11.02 -27.93 -27.84
N ASP A 416 -10.72 -26.94 -28.67
CA ASP A 416 -9.45 -26.23 -28.56
C ASP A 416 -9.38 -25.47 -27.23
N TRP A 417 -8.18 -25.33 -26.67
CA TRP A 417 -7.92 -24.26 -25.72
C TRP A 417 -8.23 -22.92 -26.39
N TRP A 418 -8.77 -21.96 -25.64
CA TRP A 418 -8.85 -20.59 -26.13
C TRP A 418 -7.42 -20.11 -26.43
N GLY A 419 -7.22 -19.41 -27.55
CA GLY A 419 -5.88 -19.10 -28.08
C GLY A 419 -5.17 -20.29 -28.78
N GLY A 420 -5.70 -21.51 -28.74
CA GLY A 420 -5.04 -22.73 -29.24
C GLY A 420 -5.47 -23.22 -30.63
N GLY A 421 -6.67 -22.86 -31.11
CA GLY A 421 -7.24 -23.43 -32.34
C GLY A 421 -6.65 -22.83 -33.63
N LEU A 422 -5.58 -23.46 -34.15
CA LEU A 422 -4.94 -23.12 -35.43
C LEU A 422 -5.05 -24.25 -36.48
N ALA A 423 -5.95 -25.22 -36.30
CA ALA A 423 -6.02 -26.45 -37.10
C ALA A 423 -6.38 -26.25 -38.59
N ASP A 424 -6.88 -25.07 -38.97
CA ASP A 424 -7.14 -24.65 -40.36
C ASP A 424 -6.13 -23.58 -40.86
N ALA A 425 -5.18 -23.15 -40.03
CA ALA A 425 -4.38 -21.95 -40.28
C ALA A 425 -3.39 -22.09 -41.44
N GLY A 426 -2.76 -23.26 -41.62
CA GLY A 426 -1.80 -23.51 -42.69
C GLY A 426 -2.39 -23.41 -44.10
N GLY A 427 -3.70 -23.68 -44.24
CA GLY A 427 -4.42 -23.53 -45.52
C GLY A 427 -4.77 -22.08 -45.88
N ASN A 428 -4.73 -21.16 -44.91
CA ASN A 428 -5.04 -19.74 -45.08
C ASN A 428 -4.38 -18.91 -43.95
N PRO A 429 -3.06 -18.67 -43.97
CA PRO A 429 -2.37 -17.90 -42.92
C PRO A 429 -2.66 -16.38 -43.05
N PRO A 430 -2.38 -15.57 -42.01
CA PRO A 430 -2.30 -14.12 -42.16
C PRO A 430 -1.20 -13.71 -43.14
N ILE A 431 -1.40 -12.62 -43.88
CA ILE A 431 -0.43 -12.15 -44.89
C ILE A 431 0.01 -10.72 -44.56
N PHE A 432 1.29 -10.54 -44.25
CA PHE A 432 1.86 -9.24 -43.93
C PHE A 432 2.65 -8.63 -45.10
N ASP A 433 2.62 -7.30 -45.21
CA ASP A 433 3.33 -6.53 -46.24
C ASP A 433 4.86 -6.54 -46.05
N ILE A 434 5.34 -7.03 -44.90
CA ILE A 434 6.76 -7.22 -44.58
C ILE A 434 7.01 -8.72 -44.32
N GLU A 435 7.99 -9.29 -45.02
CA GLU A 435 8.37 -10.70 -44.90
C GLU A 435 8.94 -11.05 -43.51
N ASN A 436 8.79 -12.31 -43.08
CA ASN A 436 9.35 -12.85 -41.83
C ASN A 436 8.79 -12.19 -40.55
N LYS A 437 7.53 -11.74 -40.55
CA LYS A 437 6.91 -11.03 -39.41
C LYS A 437 5.85 -11.80 -38.62
N LEU A 438 5.37 -12.92 -39.13
CA LEU A 438 4.40 -13.79 -38.45
C LEU A 438 5.09 -14.69 -37.43
N VAL A 439 4.51 -14.83 -36.23
CA VAL A 439 4.85 -15.86 -35.25
C VAL A 439 3.57 -16.56 -34.81
N TRP A 440 3.55 -17.89 -34.82
CA TRP A 440 2.42 -18.64 -34.27
C TRP A 440 2.48 -18.64 -32.74
N SER A 441 1.40 -18.22 -32.09
CA SER A 441 1.31 -18.01 -30.64
C SER A 441 0.25 -18.87 -29.93
N PRO A 442 0.15 -20.20 -30.19
CA PRO A 442 -0.92 -21.01 -29.62
C PRO A 442 -0.86 -21.14 -28.09
N HIS A 443 -2.00 -21.39 -27.47
CA HIS A 443 -2.14 -21.72 -26.04
C HIS A 443 -2.35 -23.22 -25.82
N TYR A 444 -1.79 -23.76 -24.72
CA TYR A 444 -2.05 -25.15 -24.29
C TYR A 444 -1.85 -25.33 -22.78
N TYR A 445 -2.94 -25.53 -22.05
CA TYR A 445 -2.96 -25.62 -20.58
C TYR A 445 -2.99 -27.07 -20.06
N ASN A 446 -3.03 -27.20 -18.74
CA ASN A 446 -3.21 -28.47 -18.03
C ASN A 446 -4.60 -28.57 -17.35
N THR A 447 -4.82 -29.64 -16.59
CA THR A 447 -6.08 -29.92 -15.86
C THR A 447 -6.60 -28.74 -15.03
N GLY A 448 -5.71 -27.90 -14.47
CA GLY A 448 -6.10 -26.78 -13.61
C GLY A 448 -7.06 -25.79 -14.29
N VAL A 449 -6.92 -25.64 -15.61
CA VAL A 449 -7.83 -24.84 -16.45
C VAL A 449 -8.99 -25.69 -16.97
N ASN A 450 -8.74 -26.90 -17.49
CA ASN A 450 -9.81 -27.82 -17.87
C ASN A 450 -9.43 -29.32 -17.79
N PRO A 451 -10.25 -30.17 -17.13
CA PRO A 451 -10.12 -31.64 -17.12
C PRO A 451 -10.45 -32.35 -18.46
N ALA A 452 -9.79 -31.93 -19.54
CA ALA A 452 -9.98 -32.44 -20.90
C ALA A 452 -9.81 -33.97 -20.97
N TRP A 453 -10.70 -34.66 -21.69
CA TRP A 453 -10.81 -36.13 -21.63
C TRP A 453 -9.53 -36.87 -22.03
N TYR A 454 -8.76 -36.30 -22.97
CA TYR A 454 -7.54 -36.89 -23.49
C TYR A 454 -6.37 -36.90 -22.48
N LEU A 455 -6.51 -36.26 -21.31
CA LEU A 455 -5.56 -36.37 -20.20
C LEU A 455 -5.83 -37.60 -19.30
N TYR A 456 -6.94 -38.32 -19.52
CA TYR A 456 -7.42 -39.42 -18.68
C TYR A 456 -7.67 -40.72 -19.47
N ALA A 457 -7.65 -41.86 -18.77
CA ALA A 457 -8.01 -43.16 -19.34
C ALA A 457 -9.54 -43.37 -19.38
N SER A 458 -10.24 -42.79 -18.41
CA SER A 458 -11.71 -42.77 -18.28
C SER A 458 -12.13 -41.67 -17.29
N GLY A 459 -13.43 -41.40 -17.23
CA GLY A 459 -14.07 -40.50 -16.27
C GLY A 459 -15.21 -39.71 -16.91
N THR A 460 -16.28 -39.46 -16.17
CA THR A 460 -17.53 -38.83 -16.64
C THR A 460 -17.47 -37.32 -16.43
N GLN A 461 -17.84 -36.51 -17.43
CA GLN A 461 -17.88 -35.05 -17.21
C GLN A 461 -19.11 -34.66 -16.37
N ASN A 462 -18.88 -33.91 -15.29
CA ASN A 462 -19.93 -33.40 -14.39
C ASN A 462 -20.48 -32.03 -14.84
N ALA A 463 -21.45 -31.48 -14.11
CA ALA A 463 -22.17 -30.27 -14.52
C ALA A 463 -21.30 -29.01 -14.42
N GLU A 464 -20.32 -29.04 -13.52
CA GLU A 464 -19.31 -28.02 -13.23
C GLU A 464 -18.15 -28.06 -14.25
N GLY A 465 -18.15 -29.04 -15.16
CA GLY A 465 -17.15 -29.24 -16.21
C GLY A 465 -15.96 -30.11 -15.80
N GLY A 466 -15.90 -30.53 -14.53
CA GLY A 466 -14.93 -31.48 -13.98
C GLY A 466 -15.19 -32.92 -14.41
N ARG A 467 -14.40 -33.87 -13.87
CA ARG A 467 -14.41 -35.28 -14.30
C ARG A 467 -14.50 -36.25 -13.12
N ASP A 468 -15.72 -36.73 -12.86
CA ASP A 468 -16.02 -37.77 -11.87
C ASP A 468 -15.46 -39.14 -12.32
N ASP A 469 -15.16 -40.02 -11.35
CA ASP A 469 -14.61 -41.37 -11.59
C ASP A 469 -13.39 -41.37 -12.55
N TYR A 470 -12.55 -40.35 -12.47
CA TYR A 470 -11.40 -40.21 -13.36
C TYR A 470 -10.34 -41.29 -13.09
N VAL A 471 -9.68 -41.73 -14.16
CA VAL A 471 -8.52 -42.63 -14.09
C VAL A 471 -7.35 -41.97 -14.80
N GLU A 472 -6.25 -41.73 -14.08
CA GLU A 472 -5.05 -41.09 -14.62
C GLU A 472 -4.33 -41.97 -15.64
N LEU A 473 -3.76 -41.35 -16.67
CA LEU A 473 -2.94 -42.04 -17.67
C LEU A 473 -1.54 -42.35 -17.14
N ASP A 474 -0.95 -43.44 -17.65
CA ASP A 474 0.48 -43.70 -17.47
C ASP A 474 1.34 -42.68 -18.26
N ASN A 475 2.59 -42.51 -17.85
CA ASN A 475 3.51 -41.52 -18.42
C ASN A 475 3.66 -41.59 -19.94
N LYS A 476 3.70 -42.80 -20.53
CA LYS A 476 3.87 -42.97 -21.98
C LYS A 476 2.60 -42.57 -22.72
N THR A 477 1.44 -42.98 -22.22
CA THR A 477 0.15 -42.70 -22.86
C THR A 477 -0.25 -41.24 -22.70
N LEU A 478 -0.02 -40.62 -21.53
CA LEU A 478 -0.24 -39.18 -21.32
C LEU A 478 0.63 -38.34 -22.25
N ARG A 479 1.94 -38.60 -22.32
CA ARG A 479 2.86 -37.88 -23.23
C ARG A 479 2.46 -38.05 -24.70
N ASN A 480 2.08 -39.26 -25.12
CA ASN A 480 1.58 -39.49 -26.48
C ASN A 480 0.32 -38.67 -26.78
N ASN A 481 -0.61 -38.59 -25.83
CA ASN A 481 -1.84 -37.81 -26.02
C ASN A 481 -1.54 -36.31 -26.16
N VAL A 482 -0.71 -35.74 -25.27
CA VAL A 482 -0.26 -34.33 -25.34
C VAL A 482 0.45 -34.05 -26.68
N GLU A 483 1.39 -34.90 -27.10
CA GLU A 483 2.08 -34.77 -28.38
C GLU A 483 1.11 -34.79 -29.57
N LYS A 484 0.08 -35.63 -29.53
CA LYS A 484 -0.88 -35.81 -30.64
C LYS A 484 -1.98 -34.74 -30.66
N THR A 485 -2.40 -34.19 -29.52
CA THR A 485 -3.32 -33.05 -29.47
C THR A 485 -2.61 -31.76 -29.87
N MET A 486 -1.41 -31.47 -29.36
CA MET A 486 -0.62 -30.30 -29.79
C MET A 486 -0.36 -30.32 -31.30
N GLU A 487 0.10 -31.44 -31.86
CA GLU A 487 0.26 -31.63 -33.31
C GLU A 487 -1.03 -31.33 -34.10
N LYS A 488 -2.18 -31.84 -33.60
CA LYS A 488 -3.48 -31.73 -34.26
C LYS A 488 -4.13 -30.34 -34.15
N MET A 489 -3.82 -29.58 -33.09
CA MET A 489 -4.32 -28.23 -32.84
C MET A 489 -3.49 -27.16 -33.58
N PHE A 490 -2.15 -27.30 -33.59
CA PHE A 490 -1.24 -26.30 -34.14
C PHE A 490 0.12 -26.84 -34.61
N GLY A 491 0.69 -27.87 -33.97
CA GLY A 491 2.08 -28.30 -34.20
C GLY A 491 2.41 -28.74 -35.63
N TYR A 492 1.40 -29.17 -36.39
CA TYR A 492 1.54 -29.49 -37.81
C TYR A 492 2.05 -28.31 -38.67
N LEU A 493 1.81 -27.06 -38.25
CA LEU A 493 2.22 -25.85 -38.98
C LEU A 493 3.73 -25.80 -39.23
N LEU A 494 4.55 -26.24 -38.27
CA LEU A 494 6.01 -26.31 -38.40
C LEU A 494 6.50 -27.33 -39.45
N LYS A 495 5.60 -28.17 -39.97
CA LYS A 495 5.85 -29.16 -41.04
C LYS A 495 5.27 -28.72 -42.38
N GLU A 496 4.33 -27.77 -42.39
CA GLU A 496 3.81 -27.13 -43.62
C GLU A 496 4.65 -25.91 -44.01
N ASP A 497 5.05 -25.08 -43.04
CA ASP A 497 6.03 -24.01 -43.20
C ASP A 497 7.16 -24.14 -42.16
N THR A 498 8.37 -24.43 -42.64
CA THR A 498 9.58 -24.48 -41.81
C THR A 498 10.25 -23.12 -41.61
N ASN A 499 9.68 -22.03 -42.13
CA ASN A 499 10.21 -20.68 -41.96
C ASN A 499 9.60 -19.95 -40.75
N THR A 500 8.27 -19.97 -40.60
CA THR A 500 7.57 -19.30 -39.50
C THR A 500 7.89 -19.94 -38.15
N ALA A 501 8.33 -19.15 -37.17
CA ALA A 501 8.57 -19.58 -35.80
C ALA A 501 7.26 -19.80 -35.03
N MET A 502 7.30 -20.68 -34.03
CA MET A 502 6.23 -20.92 -33.07
C MET A 502 6.73 -20.71 -31.65
N VAL A 503 5.97 -19.97 -30.86
CA VAL A 503 6.23 -19.65 -29.45
C VAL A 503 4.92 -19.85 -28.69
N MET A 504 4.86 -20.69 -27.65
CA MET A 504 3.58 -20.83 -26.92
C MET A 504 3.23 -19.52 -26.21
N GLY A 505 2.06 -18.95 -26.51
CA GLY A 505 1.58 -17.68 -25.93
C GLY A 505 1.30 -17.82 -24.43
N GLU A 506 0.67 -18.92 -24.06
CA GLU A 506 0.47 -19.36 -22.67
C GLU A 506 0.53 -20.88 -22.57
N PHE A 507 1.11 -21.38 -21.49
CA PHE A 507 1.06 -22.79 -21.13
C PHE A 507 1.17 -23.02 -19.62
N ALA A 508 0.94 -24.28 -19.22
CA ALA A 508 0.89 -24.78 -17.85
C ALA A 508 -0.34 -24.31 -17.07
N GLY A 509 -0.15 -23.52 -16.00
CA GLY A 509 -1.12 -23.29 -14.92
C GLY A 509 -0.62 -23.88 -13.60
N LEU A 510 -1.53 -24.40 -12.77
CA LEU A 510 -1.20 -25.09 -11.50
C LEU A 510 -0.10 -26.16 -11.70
N TYR A 511 0.87 -26.27 -10.78
CA TYR A 511 2.05 -27.12 -11.00
C TYR A 511 2.59 -27.80 -9.73
N ALA A 512 2.98 -27.04 -8.70
CA ALA A 512 3.50 -27.58 -7.44
C ALA A 512 2.39 -27.94 -6.45
N LYS A 513 1.20 -27.34 -6.58
CA LYS A 513 0.02 -27.61 -5.73
C LYS A 513 -0.89 -28.73 -6.29
N ASP A 514 -0.45 -29.47 -7.30
CA ASP A 514 -1.18 -30.61 -7.89
C ASP A 514 -1.41 -31.74 -6.87
N VAL A 515 -2.66 -32.10 -6.61
CA VAL A 515 -3.04 -33.17 -5.65
C VAL A 515 -3.45 -34.49 -6.31
N HIS A 516 -3.32 -34.63 -7.63
CA HIS A 516 -3.61 -35.91 -8.29
C HIS A 516 -2.66 -37.03 -7.80
N PRO A 517 -3.14 -38.26 -7.55
CA PRO A 517 -2.29 -39.38 -7.10
C PRO A 517 -1.07 -39.69 -7.97
N MET A 518 -1.12 -39.45 -9.29
CA MET A 518 0.02 -39.57 -10.21
C MET A 518 0.53 -38.20 -10.71
N LEU A 519 0.08 -37.08 -10.15
CA LEU A 519 0.43 -35.71 -10.56
C LEU A 519 0.14 -35.42 -12.05
N THR A 520 -1.08 -35.72 -12.53
CA THR A 520 -1.46 -35.50 -13.95
C THR A 520 -1.39 -34.03 -14.38
N THR A 521 -1.72 -33.07 -13.52
CA THR A 521 -1.66 -31.64 -13.85
C THR A 521 -0.20 -31.23 -14.13
N LYS A 522 0.71 -31.57 -13.22
CA LYS A 522 2.15 -31.31 -13.35
C LYS A 522 2.76 -32.08 -14.53
N ARG A 523 2.47 -33.37 -14.67
CA ARG A 523 2.99 -34.21 -15.77
C ARG A 523 2.54 -33.71 -17.14
N THR A 524 1.34 -33.16 -17.25
CA THR A 524 0.87 -32.55 -18.51
C THR A 524 1.78 -31.40 -18.92
N SER A 525 2.10 -30.48 -17.99
CA SER A 525 3.05 -29.38 -18.24
C SER A 525 4.46 -29.88 -18.53
N ASP A 526 4.94 -30.90 -17.82
CA ASP A 526 6.24 -31.55 -18.10
C ASP A 526 6.28 -32.12 -19.53
N TYR A 527 5.18 -32.70 -20.02
CA TYR A 527 5.10 -33.23 -21.39
C TYR A 527 4.88 -32.18 -22.48
N THR A 528 4.22 -31.06 -22.18
CA THR A 528 4.21 -29.88 -23.07
C THR A 528 5.63 -29.37 -23.27
N LEU A 529 6.45 -29.29 -22.21
CA LEU A 529 7.87 -28.92 -22.28
C LEU A 529 8.69 -29.91 -23.13
N ASP A 530 8.56 -31.22 -22.89
CA ASP A 530 9.18 -32.27 -23.71
C ASP A 530 8.87 -32.11 -25.22
N VAL A 531 7.62 -31.84 -25.57
CA VAL A 531 7.15 -31.73 -26.96
C VAL A 531 7.71 -30.47 -27.62
N MET A 532 7.67 -29.32 -26.95
CA MET A 532 8.27 -28.07 -27.45
C MET A 532 9.77 -28.22 -27.75
N LEU A 533 10.51 -28.89 -26.85
CA LEU A 533 11.94 -29.14 -27.02
C LEU A 533 12.23 -30.16 -28.13
N GLN A 534 11.40 -31.20 -28.28
CA GLN A 534 11.54 -32.21 -29.33
C GLN A 534 11.29 -31.63 -30.73
N GLU A 535 10.21 -30.86 -30.89
CA GLU A 535 9.79 -30.30 -32.18
C GLU A 535 10.45 -28.93 -32.48
N ASN A 536 11.41 -28.50 -31.65
CA ASN A 536 12.24 -27.29 -31.82
C ASN A 536 11.45 -25.97 -31.86
N TYR A 537 10.48 -25.78 -30.95
CA TYR A 537 9.76 -24.51 -30.81
C TYR A 537 10.73 -23.40 -30.40
N ALA A 538 10.48 -22.17 -30.85
CA ALA A 538 11.34 -21.02 -30.59
C ALA A 538 11.18 -20.44 -29.17
N GLY A 539 10.13 -20.85 -28.43
CA GLY A 539 9.97 -20.45 -27.04
C GLY A 539 8.59 -20.74 -26.45
N ALA A 540 8.38 -20.24 -25.23
CA ALA A 540 7.09 -20.24 -24.55
C ALA A 540 7.02 -19.21 -23.42
N TYR A 541 5.81 -18.75 -23.08
CA TYR A 541 5.54 -18.00 -21.85
C TYR A 541 4.68 -18.83 -20.88
N MET A 542 5.23 -19.15 -19.71
CA MET A 542 4.49 -19.85 -18.65
C MET A 542 3.49 -18.89 -17.98
N TRP A 543 2.30 -19.39 -17.64
CA TRP A 543 1.32 -18.65 -16.83
C TRP A 543 1.38 -19.12 -15.35
N SER A 544 1.74 -18.27 -14.38
CA SER A 544 2.38 -16.95 -14.55
C SER A 544 3.35 -16.64 -13.39
N LEU A 545 3.99 -15.46 -13.44
CA LEU A 545 4.84 -14.96 -12.35
C LEU A 545 4.03 -14.77 -11.05
N ASN A 546 2.78 -14.32 -11.20
CA ASN A 546 1.89 -13.85 -10.14
C ASN A 546 1.39 -15.02 -9.26
N PRO A 547 1.59 -15.01 -7.93
CA PRO A 547 0.97 -15.99 -7.02
C PRO A 547 -0.58 -15.96 -7.10
N GLU A 548 -1.17 -14.84 -7.48
CA GLU A 548 -2.62 -14.65 -7.62
C GLU A 548 -3.25 -15.35 -8.84
N SER A 549 -2.47 -16.03 -9.69
CA SER A 549 -2.98 -16.76 -10.85
C SER A 549 -3.97 -17.86 -10.41
N ALA A 550 -5.23 -17.79 -10.86
CA ALA A 550 -6.31 -18.64 -10.35
C ALA A 550 -6.76 -19.72 -11.34
N TYR A 551 -6.95 -20.94 -10.81
CA TYR A 551 -7.32 -22.15 -11.54
C TYR A 551 -8.57 -22.80 -10.91
N GLN A 552 -9.32 -23.55 -11.72
CA GLN A 552 -10.69 -23.98 -11.39
C GLN A 552 -10.75 -25.43 -10.89
N PHE A 553 -9.76 -26.29 -11.17
CA PHE A 553 -9.84 -27.72 -10.85
C PHE A 553 -8.57 -28.27 -10.18
N ASN A 554 -8.72 -28.91 -9.01
CA ASN A 554 -7.63 -29.64 -8.35
C ASN A 554 -8.15 -30.64 -7.30
N PRO A 555 -8.20 -31.96 -7.58
CA PRO A 555 -7.89 -32.62 -8.84
C PRO A 555 -9.07 -32.55 -9.84
N ALA A 556 -9.09 -33.42 -10.85
CA ALA A 556 -10.00 -33.36 -12.00
C ALA A 556 -11.51 -33.30 -11.67
N ASP A 557 -11.95 -33.91 -10.57
CA ASP A 557 -13.34 -33.94 -10.11
C ASP A 557 -13.75 -32.69 -9.32
N THR A 558 -12.78 -31.97 -8.76
CA THR A 558 -13.00 -30.98 -7.69
C THR A 558 -12.89 -29.57 -8.25
N PHE A 559 -14.05 -28.99 -8.59
CA PHE A 559 -14.18 -27.57 -8.93
C PHE A 559 -13.96 -26.68 -7.70
N GLY A 560 -13.26 -25.56 -7.87
CA GLY A 560 -12.93 -24.63 -6.79
C GLY A 560 -12.18 -23.38 -7.26
N HIS A 561 -11.38 -22.82 -6.35
CA HIS A 561 -10.51 -21.67 -6.63
C HIS A 561 -9.14 -21.93 -6.03
N PHE A 562 -8.16 -22.23 -6.90
CA PHE A 562 -6.81 -22.61 -6.50
C PHE A 562 -5.80 -21.62 -7.09
N THR A 563 -4.95 -21.02 -6.27
CA THR A 563 -3.98 -20.01 -6.73
C THR A 563 -2.55 -20.56 -6.78
N GLU A 564 -1.80 -20.31 -7.85
CA GLU A 564 -0.36 -20.64 -7.93
C GLU A 564 0.39 -19.84 -9.02
N GLY A 565 1.56 -19.28 -8.66
CA GLY A 565 2.50 -18.68 -9.60
C GLY A 565 3.95 -19.10 -9.35
N LEU A 566 4.87 -18.48 -10.10
CA LEU A 566 6.31 -18.67 -9.97
C LEU A 566 6.90 -18.07 -8.67
N LEU A 567 6.21 -17.08 -8.10
CA LEU A 567 6.43 -16.57 -6.74
C LEU A 567 5.33 -17.06 -5.78
N GLN A 568 5.58 -16.97 -4.48
CA GLN A 568 4.57 -17.13 -3.42
C GLN A 568 3.93 -15.78 -3.09
N ASP A 569 2.84 -15.79 -2.31
CA ASP A 569 2.03 -14.62 -1.89
C ASP A 569 2.81 -13.48 -1.19
N ASP A 570 4.05 -13.72 -0.77
CA ASP A 570 4.95 -12.69 -0.23
C ASP A 570 5.67 -11.87 -1.33
N TRP A 571 5.60 -12.28 -2.60
CA TRP A 571 6.34 -11.74 -3.76
C TRP A 571 7.88 -11.70 -3.59
N LEU A 572 8.41 -12.38 -2.56
CA LEU A 572 9.83 -12.39 -2.18
C LEU A 572 10.39 -13.82 -2.05
N THR A 573 9.54 -14.84 -1.98
CA THR A 573 9.91 -16.25 -1.91
C THR A 573 9.49 -16.93 -3.22
N PRO A 574 10.43 -17.50 -3.99
CA PRO A 574 10.07 -18.20 -5.21
C PRO A 574 9.37 -19.53 -4.92
N ASN A 575 8.42 -19.90 -5.78
CA ASN A 575 7.84 -21.23 -5.82
C ASN A 575 8.86 -22.21 -6.41
N LYS A 576 9.78 -22.68 -5.55
CA LYS A 576 10.96 -23.44 -5.99
C LYS A 576 10.62 -24.68 -6.82
N VAL A 577 9.52 -25.37 -6.55
CA VAL A 577 9.11 -26.54 -7.35
C VAL A 577 8.72 -26.14 -8.77
N PHE A 578 8.04 -25.00 -8.95
CA PHE A 578 7.68 -24.46 -10.26
C PHE A 578 8.91 -23.87 -10.99
N VAL A 579 9.78 -23.13 -10.29
CA VAL A 579 11.05 -22.61 -10.83
C VAL A 579 11.97 -23.75 -11.30
N ASP A 580 12.18 -24.77 -10.46
CA ASP A 580 13.00 -25.95 -10.79
C ASP A 580 12.34 -26.78 -11.91
N GLY A 581 11.01 -26.77 -12.03
CA GLY A 581 10.29 -27.35 -13.16
C GLY A 581 10.54 -26.60 -14.47
N MET A 582 10.46 -25.27 -14.45
CA MET A 582 10.70 -24.43 -15.63
C MET A 582 12.19 -24.39 -16.04
N SER A 583 13.13 -24.86 -15.20
CA SER A 583 14.53 -25.03 -15.62
C SER A 583 14.71 -26.11 -16.70
N ALA A 584 13.67 -26.90 -17.02
CA ALA A 584 13.66 -27.75 -18.20
C ALA A 584 13.83 -26.96 -19.51
N MET A 585 13.43 -25.67 -19.53
CA MET A 585 13.63 -24.79 -20.68
C MET A 585 15.09 -24.33 -20.85
N ASP A 586 15.97 -24.53 -19.86
CA ASP A 586 17.34 -24.00 -19.89
C ASP A 586 18.25 -24.67 -20.95
N VAL A 587 17.80 -25.79 -21.53
CA VAL A 587 18.45 -26.47 -22.66
C VAL A 587 17.87 -26.07 -24.02
N MET A 588 16.95 -25.11 -24.07
CA MET A 588 16.31 -24.64 -25.31
C MET A 588 17.34 -24.04 -26.27
N LYS A 589 17.15 -24.34 -27.57
CA LYS A 589 18.03 -23.89 -28.65
C LYS A 589 18.12 -22.36 -28.67
N ASN A 590 19.34 -21.83 -28.69
CA ASN A 590 19.65 -20.40 -28.69
C ASN A 590 19.10 -19.61 -27.47
N LEU A 591 18.77 -20.25 -26.34
CA LEU A 591 18.37 -19.51 -25.14
C LEU A 591 19.54 -18.65 -24.64
N GLN A 592 19.33 -17.34 -24.62
CA GLN A 592 20.27 -16.33 -24.14
C GLN A 592 19.52 -15.03 -23.81
N LEU A 593 20.13 -14.16 -22.99
CA LEU A 593 19.63 -12.80 -22.80
C LEU A 593 19.64 -12.02 -24.13
N PHE A 594 18.68 -11.11 -24.33
CA PHE A 594 18.45 -10.50 -25.65
C PHE A 594 19.61 -9.56 -26.07
N PRO A 595 20.00 -9.56 -27.36
CA PRO A 595 21.18 -8.82 -27.82
C PRO A 595 20.90 -7.31 -27.92
N CYS A 596 21.62 -6.53 -27.10
CA CYS A 596 21.76 -5.09 -27.28
C CYS A 596 22.85 -4.83 -28.34
N PHE A 597 22.45 -4.44 -29.55
CA PHE A 597 23.40 -3.98 -30.58
C PHE A 597 23.70 -2.49 -30.36
N PRO A 598 24.97 -2.03 -30.30
CA PRO A 598 25.29 -0.64 -30.01
C PRO A 598 24.95 0.31 -31.17
N GLU A 599 24.36 1.47 -30.88
CA GLU A 599 24.09 2.51 -31.90
C GLU A 599 25.38 3.03 -32.56
N GLU A 600 25.38 3.14 -33.90
CA GLU A 600 26.46 3.78 -34.64
C GLU A 600 26.55 5.28 -34.34
N LYS A 601 27.58 5.67 -33.57
CA LYS A 601 27.93 7.08 -33.37
C LYS A 601 28.39 7.69 -34.70
N LYS A 602 27.60 8.63 -35.22
CA LYS A 602 28.01 9.48 -36.36
C LYS A 602 29.22 10.34 -35.98
N ASP A 603 30.39 9.96 -36.47
CA ASP A 603 31.63 10.74 -36.31
C ASP A 603 31.48 12.13 -36.94
N SER A 604 31.48 13.16 -36.10
CA SER A 604 31.46 14.57 -36.52
C SER A 604 32.87 15.06 -36.91
N SER A 605 33.50 14.37 -37.85
CA SER A 605 34.86 14.68 -38.29
C SER A 605 34.90 15.89 -39.24
N ASP A 606 34.99 17.10 -38.68
CA ASP A 606 35.54 18.27 -39.40
C ASP A 606 36.88 18.70 -38.77
N HIS A 607 37.79 19.23 -39.58
CA HIS A 607 39.21 19.26 -39.28
C HIS A 607 39.69 20.51 -38.54
N ARG A 608 40.45 20.30 -37.46
CA ARG A 608 41.71 21.03 -37.25
C ARG A 608 42.69 20.28 -36.35
N ALA A 609 43.96 20.25 -36.76
CA ALA A 609 45.00 19.45 -36.12
C ALA A 609 46.03 20.32 -35.37
N SER A 610 46.57 19.77 -34.27
CA SER A 610 47.99 19.94 -33.92
C SER A 610 48.44 18.89 -32.88
N LEU A 611 49.46 18.10 -33.27
CA LEU A 611 50.61 17.56 -32.50
C LEU A 611 50.47 17.35 -30.96
N VAL A 612 50.97 16.27 -30.34
CA VAL A 612 52.38 15.77 -30.39
C VAL A 612 52.50 14.25 -30.13
N VAL A 613 53.14 13.54 -31.07
CA VAL A 613 54.08 12.37 -30.96
C VAL A 613 53.84 11.22 -29.94
N GLY A 614 53.75 9.98 -30.45
CA GLY A 614 54.04 8.73 -29.71
C GLY A 614 53.75 7.43 -30.48
N ARG A 615 54.78 6.65 -30.87
CA ARG A 615 54.71 5.34 -31.58
C ARG A 615 55.87 4.43 -31.09
N PRO A 616 55.87 3.10 -31.34
CA PRO A 616 54.78 2.13 -31.38
C PRO A 616 55.12 0.80 -30.62
N GLY A 617 54.24 -0.20 -30.59
CA GLY A 617 54.58 -1.57 -30.16
C GLY A 617 53.42 -2.56 -30.29
N GLU A 618 53.64 -3.71 -30.94
CA GLU A 618 52.64 -4.74 -31.24
C GLU A 618 52.71 -5.93 -30.27
N ARG A 619 51.58 -6.64 -30.04
CA ARG A 619 51.39 -8.04 -30.51
C ARG A 619 50.02 -8.65 -30.16
N LEU A 620 49.65 -9.68 -30.92
CA LEU A 620 48.47 -10.53 -30.73
C LEU A 620 48.78 -11.73 -29.82
N SER A 621 47.75 -12.28 -29.16
CA SER A 621 47.63 -13.71 -28.84
C SER A 621 46.17 -14.09 -28.57
N THR A 622 45.70 -15.21 -29.12
CA THR A 622 44.35 -15.76 -28.90
C THR A 622 44.43 -17.09 -28.09
N PRO A 623 43.45 -18.02 -28.04
CA PRO A 623 42.88 -18.45 -26.75
C PRO A 623 43.09 -19.93 -26.41
N TRP A 624 42.69 -20.36 -25.19
CA TRP A 624 42.63 -21.78 -24.81
C TRP A 624 41.44 -22.14 -23.91
N LYS A 625 40.75 -23.24 -24.25
CA LYS A 625 39.78 -23.97 -23.40
C LYS A 625 40.51 -24.94 -22.46
N ILE A 626 39.86 -25.34 -21.35
CA ILE A 626 39.97 -26.70 -20.76
C ILE A 626 38.56 -27.17 -20.32
N GLU A 627 38.24 -28.43 -20.56
CA GLU A 627 37.04 -29.15 -20.10
C GLU A 627 37.42 -30.18 -19.02
N ALA A 628 36.51 -30.57 -18.11
CA ALA A 628 36.73 -31.71 -17.21
C ALA A 628 35.43 -32.34 -16.68
N THR A 629 35.21 -33.63 -17.00
CA THR A 629 34.12 -34.47 -16.43
C THR A 629 34.63 -35.91 -16.29
N VAL A 630 34.58 -36.51 -15.08
CA VAL A 630 34.95 -37.92 -14.83
C VAL A 630 34.01 -38.55 -13.76
N VAL A 631 33.90 -39.89 -13.77
CA VAL A 631 32.83 -40.71 -13.16
C VAL A 631 33.27 -41.47 -11.89
N ARG A 632 32.29 -42.08 -11.22
CA ARG A 632 32.27 -42.80 -9.91
C ARG A 632 32.91 -44.21 -9.83
N ASN A 633 32.98 -44.71 -8.58
CA ASN A 633 33.01 -46.13 -8.11
C ASN A 633 34.33 -46.94 -8.32
N ASP A 634 34.69 -47.96 -7.50
CA ASP A 634 34.30 -48.38 -6.13
C ASP A 634 35.29 -49.46 -5.60
N GLN A 635 35.56 -49.54 -4.29
CA GLN A 635 35.63 -50.77 -3.46
C GLN A 635 36.16 -50.55 -2.02
N ASP A 636 35.52 -51.22 -1.05
CA ASP A 636 35.86 -51.39 0.38
C ASP A 636 36.08 -52.93 0.62
N PRO A 637 36.79 -53.43 1.66
CA PRO A 637 36.20 -53.52 3.01
C PRO A 637 37.15 -53.44 4.24
N SER A 638 36.67 -52.73 5.28
CA SER A 638 36.46 -53.21 6.67
C SER A 638 37.33 -52.77 7.87
N SER A 639 36.57 -52.47 8.95
CA SER A 639 36.88 -52.47 10.40
C SER A 639 37.67 -51.29 11.02
N GLY A 640 37.14 -50.57 12.03
CA GLY A 640 35.75 -50.51 12.50
C GLY A 640 35.53 -49.88 13.90
N ARG A 641 34.30 -49.39 14.14
CA ARG A 641 33.66 -48.96 15.43
C ARG A 641 34.36 -47.82 16.22
N GLY A 642 33.71 -46.74 16.68
CA GLY A 642 32.31 -46.29 16.54
C GLY A 642 31.63 -45.99 17.88
N ALA A 643 31.24 -44.73 18.13
CA ALA A 643 30.39 -44.28 19.24
C ALA A 643 29.71 -42.91 18.92
N MET A 644 28.64 -42.57 19.63
CA MET A 644 27.69 -41.46 19.44
C MET A 644 27.33 -40.85 20.83
N PRO A 645 26.47 -39.80 20.99
CA PRO A 645 26.10 -38.65 20.15
C PRO A 645 25.95 -37.31 20.98
N PHE A 646 25.13 -36.36 20.46
CA PHE A 646 24.03 -35.63 21.18
C PHE A 646 24.15 -34.14 21.62
N THR A 647 23.15 -33.36 21.14
CA THR A 647 22.33 -32.29 21.79
C THR A 647 22.92 -31.07 22.53
N ALA A 648 22.62 -29.89 21.98
CA ALA A 648 21.57 -28.93 22.40
C ALA A 648 21.50 -28.30 23.83
N ILE A 649 21.25 -26.99 23.82
CA ILE A 649 20.27 -26.21 24.64
C ILE A 649 20.57 -25.90 26.14
N TYR A 650 20.85 -24.60 26.35
CA TYR A 650 20.48 -23.70 27.47
C TYR A 650 21.07 -23.80 28.90
N SER A 651 21.42 -22.59 29.38
CA SER A 651 21.23 -22.03 30.74
C SER A 651 21.86 -22.70 31.98
N ASN A 652 22.72 -21.95 32.68
CA ASN A 652 22.32 -21.32 33.94
C ASN A 652 23.29 -20.24 34.43
N ASN A 653 22.86 -19.48 35.44
CA ASN A 653 23.40 -18.16 35.79
C ASN A 653 24.51 -18.16 36.88
N ASP A 654 25.09 -16.96 37.00
CA ASP A 654 25.37 -16.22 38.24
C ASP A 654 26.70 -16.30 39.03
N HIS A 655 27.18 -15.07 39.29
CA HIS A 655 27.85 -14.56 40.50
C HIS A 655 29.22 -15.09 40.99
N SER A 656 30.26 -14.56 40.34
CA SER A 656 31.26 -13.65 40.96
C SER A 656 32.24 -14.15 42.04
N THR A 657 33.52 -13.76 41.89
CA THR A 657 34.35 -13.13 42.96
C THR A 657 35.62 -12.49 42.37
N HIS A 658 36.42 -11.77 43.18
CA HIS A 658 37.43 -10.81 42.71
C HIS A 658 38.88 -11.11 43.14
N LYS A 659 39.83 -10.72 42.26
CA LYS A 659 41.16 -10.07 42.52
C LYS A 659 42.46 -10.87 42.79
N PHE A 660 43.44 -10.55 41.90
CA PHE A 660 44.84 -10.12 42.13
C PHE A 660 46.07 -11.07 42.04
N THR A 661 46.91 -10.78 41.01
CA THR A 661 48.41 -10.88 40.95
C THR A 661 49.08 -12.28 41.02
N THR A 662 50.33 -12.54 40.57
CA THR A 662 51.50 -11.72 40.14
C THR A 662 52.22 -12.24 38.85
N ASP A 663 53.13 -11.40 38.31
CA ASP A 663 54.27 -11.61 37.36
C ASP A 663 55.23 -12.79 37.75
N PRO A 664 56.27 -13.26 36.98
CA PRO A 664 56.99 -12.61 35.86
C PRO A 664 57.61 -13.49 34.72
N SER A 665 58.51 -12.88 33.91
CA SER A 665 59.62 -13.45 33.07
C SER A 665 59.33 -13.77 31.57
N GLN A 666 60.25 -13.78 30.58
CA GLN A 666 61.66 -13.30 30.30
C GLN A 666 61.97 -13.64 28.78
N ILE A 667 62.98 -13.19 28.01
CA ILE A 667 63.93 -12.04 27.89
C ILE A 667 64.60 -12.13 26.47
N MET A 668 64.96 -11.03 25.75
CA MET A 668 66.22 -10.97 24.95
C MET A 668 66.65 -9.59 24.36
N ARG A 669 67.92 -9.50 23.91
CA ARG A 669 68.67 -8.30 23.43
C ARG A 669 69.82 -8.70 22.48
N LEU A 670 70.23 -7.78 21.58
CA LEU A 670 71.59 -7.65 20.99
C LEU A 670 71.88 -6.13 20.88
N VAL A 671 72.94 -5.45 21.40
CA VAL A 671 74.39 -5.68 21.62
C VAL A 671 75.29 -5.07 20.52
N VAL A 672 75.98 -3.97 20.85
CA VAL A 672 77.36 -3.56 20.44
C VAL A 672 77.95 -2.68 21.58
N LYS A 673 79.28 -2.51 21.70
CA LYS A 673 80.00 -2.01 22.90
C LYS A 673 81.00 -0.86 22.62
N LYS A 674 81.25 -0.01 23.64
CA LYS A 674 82.22 1.11 23.68
C LYS A 674 83.71 0.69 23.60
N PRO A 675 84.58 1.62 23.17
CA PRO A 675 85.64 2.21 24.01
C PRO A 675 85.40 3.73 24.24
N SER A 676 86.09 4.49 25.11
CA SER A 676 86.98 4.21 26.26
C SER A 676 87.21 5.53 27.04
N GLY A 677 87.54 5.47 28.34
CA GLY A 677 88.17 6.60 29.07
C GLY A 677 87.43 7.08 30.33
N SER A 678 88.20 7.36 31.38
CA SER A 678 87.85 8.08 32.62
C SER A 678 87.72 9.60 32.33
N GLU A 679 87.18 10.47 33.19
CA GLU A 679 87.63 10.80 34.56
C GLU A 679 86.49 11.19 35.55
N ASN A 680 86.89 11.64 36.75
CA ASN A 680 86.17 11.49 38.02
C ASN A 680 85.03 12.48 38.31
N GLU A 681 84.18 12.06 39.25
CA GLU A 681 83.24 12.90 39.99
C GLU A 681 83.96 13.86 40.95
N SER A 682 83.99 15.17 40.66
CA SER A 682 84.22 16.19 41.69
C SER A 682 83.54 17.55 41.42
N ASP A 683 83.16 17.87 40.17
CA ASP A 683 82.57 19.16 39.82
C ASP A 683 81.27 19.03 39.01
N TYR A 684 80.14 18.84 39.72
CA TYR A 684 78.83 19.25 39.18
C TYR A 684 77.80 19.56 40.28
N LYS A 685 77.81 20.79 40.82
CA LYS A 685 76.66 21.33 41.59
C LYS A 685 75.51 21.72 40.65
N GLY A 686 74.97 20.74 39.95
CA GLY A 686 73.83 20.90 39.05
C GLY A 686 72.51 20.88 39.81
N GLN A 687 71.75 21.97 39.77
CA GLN A 687 70.35 21.97 40.16
C GLN A 687 69.57 20.96 39.29
N HIS A 688 68.62 20.21 39.88
CA HIS A 688 67.72 19.33 39.14
C HIS A 688 66.75 20.14 38.25
N ARG A 689 67.23 20.58 37.08
CA ARG A 689 66.38 21.01 35.97
C ARG A 689 65.68 19.80 35.39
N ILE A 690 64.49 19.51 35.94
CA ILE A 690 63.49 18.65 35.30
C ILE A 690 63.32 19.16 33.86
N TRP A 691 63.52 18.29 32.87
CA TRP A 691 63.53 18.68 31.47
C TRP A 691 62.15 19.19 31.05
N PRO A 692 62.02 20.44 30.54
CA PRO A 692 60.74 20.96 30.06
C PRO A 692 60.09 20.06 29.01
N GLY A 693 60.89 19.36 28.20
CA GLY A 693 60.41 18.42 27.18
C GLY A 693 59.65 17.21 27.72
N LEU A 694 59.97 16.70 28.93
CA LEU A 694 59.23 15.59 29.53
C LEU A 694 57.89 16.04 30.10
N LEU A 695 57.85 17.21 30.75
CA LEU A 695 56.60 17.81 31.21
C LEU A 695 55.71 18.19 30.01
N LEU A 696 56.29 18.76 28.96
CA LEU A 696 55.60 19.08 27.71
C LEU A 696 55.05 17.82 27.02
N LEU A 697 55.83 16.74 26.95
CA LEU A 697 55.36 15.46 26.40
C LEU A 697 54.17 14.91 27.20
N PHE A 698 54.25 14.94 28.53
CA PHE A 698 53.16 14.47 29.39
C PHE A 698 51.90 15.34 29.25
N VAL A 699 52.05 16.67 29.14
CA VAL A 699 50.94 17.61 28.86
C VAL A 699 50.38 17.43 27.46
N LEU A 700 51.20 17.13 26.46
CA LEU A 700 50.76 16.84 25.09
C LEU A 700 49.99 15.52 25.00
N VAL A 701 50.45 14.46 25.68
CA VAL A 701 49.76 13.16 25.71
C VAL A 701 48.46 13.25 26.51
N MET A 702 48.48 13.83 27.72
CA MET A 702 47.24 14.05 28.48
C MET A 702 46.27 14.97 27.73
N GLY A 703 46.78 16.02 27.10
CA GLY A 703 45.98 16.95 26.28
C GLY A 703 45.37 16.27 25.06
N SER A 704 46.11 15.45 24.31
CA SER A 704 45.57 14.72 23.17
C SER A 704 44.59 13.62 23.59
N THR A 705 44.86 12.88 24.68
CA THR A 705 43.88 11.91 25.22
C THR A 705 42.59 12.59 25.66
N VAL A 706 42.66 13.75 26.36
CA VAL A 706 41.45 14.52 26.74
C VAL A 706 40.74 15.09 25.51
N LEU A 707 41.45 15.56 24.49
CA LEU A 707 40.85 16.03 23.23
C LEU A 707 40.22 14.90 22.41
N ILE A 708 40.80 13.70 22.41
CA ILE A 708 40.23 12.51 21.77
C ILE A 708 38.96 12.07 22.51
N ILE A 709 38.98 12.00 23.85
CA ILE A 709 37.81 11.62 24.65
C ILE A 709 36.70 12.66 24.51
N THR A 710 36.99 13.95 24.67
CA THR A 710 35.97 15.02 24.51
C THR A 710 35.49 15.17 23.07
N GLY A 711 36.35 14.91 22.07
CA GLY A 711 35.99 14.81 20.66
C GLY A 711 35.06 13.64 20.37
N ALA A 712 35.35 12.45 20.90
CA ALA A 712 34.51 11.27 20.77
C ALA A 712 33.16 11.44 21.48
N MET A 713 33.14 11.99 22.72
CA MET A 713 31.91 12.34 23.43
C MET A 713 31.09 13.36 22.65
N LYS A 714 31.70 14.47 22.21
CA LYS A 714 31.00 15.50 21.41
C LYS A 714 30.49 14.95 20.08
N THR A 715 31.20 14.01 19.47
CA THR A 715 30.77 13.31 18.25
C THR A 715 29.60 12.37 18.53
N SER A 716 29.61 11.64 19.66
CA SER A 716 28.49 10.81 20.11
C SER A 716 27.23 11.64 20.36
N GLU A 717 27.33 12.73 21.12
CA GLU A 717 26.21 13.66 21.34
C GLU A 717 25.73 14.32 20.05
N THR A 718 26.64 14.66 19.12
CA THR A 718 26.27 15.19 17.79
C THR A 718 25.59 14.12 16.92
N ARG A 719 25.95 12.83 17.04
CA ARG A 719 25.25 11.73 16.37
C ARG A 719 23.85 11.56 16.95
N LYS A 720 23.71 11.46 18.28
CA LYS A 720 22.40 11.41 18.97
C LYS A 720 21.49 12.56 18.56
N ALA A 721 22.00 13.80 18.58
CA ALA A 721 21.24 14.98 18.17
C ALA A 721 20.82 14.96 16.69
N ARG A 722 21.65 14.39 15.78
CA ARG A 722 21.28 14.20 14.38
C ARG A 722 20.20 13.12 14.20
N THR A 723 20.31 11.99 14.91
CA THR A 723 19.28 10.95 14.92
C THR A 723 17.96 11.51 15.45
N LEU A 724 17.98 12.17 16.61
CA LEU A 724 16.79 12.82 17.18
C LEU A 724 16.17 13.84 16.22
N HIS A 725 16.98 14.68 15.55
CA HIS A 725 16.49 15.61 14.53
C HIS A 725 16.02 14.96 13.22
N TYR A 726 16.39 13.71 12.94
CA TYR A 726 15.82 12.92 11.84
C TYR A 726 14.48 12.33 12.27
N GLU A 727 14.42 11.68 13.42
CA GLU A 727 13.19 11.11 13.99
C GLU A 727 12.11 12.18 14.24
N GLN A 728 12.49 13.37 14.71
CA GLN A 728 11.59 14.53 14.81
C GLN A 728 11.00 14.97 13.45
N ARG A 729 11.72 14.79 12.34
CA ARG A 729 11.18 15.07 10.99
C ARG A 729 10.28 13.94 10.49
N VAL A 730 10.58 12.69 10.83
CA VAL A 730 9.71 11.54 10.53
C VAL A 730 8.39 11.70 11.28
N ALA A 731 8.44 11.97 12.59
CA ALA A 731 7.27 12.33 13.39
C ALA A 731 6.52 13.54 12.80
N GLY A 732 7.25 14.61 12.44
CA GLY A 732 6.66 15.82 11.83
C GLY A 732 6.01 15.63 10.46
N LYS A 733 6.35 14.55 9.72
CA LYS A 733 5.63 14.17 8.50
C LYS A 733 4.23 13.65 8.83
N ARG A 734 4.14 12.55 9.59
CA ARG A 734 2.87 11.89 9.97
C ARG A 734 1.98 12.71 10.90
N SER A 735 2.51 13.74 11.55
CA SER A 735 1.75 14.54 12.50
C SER A 735 0.63 15.37 11.84
N ILE A 736 -0.57 15.41 12.42
CA ILE A 736 -1.70 16.17 11.88
C ILE A 736 -1.44 17.69 12.02
N LYS A 737 -1.66 18.45 10.96
CA LYS A 737 -1.20 19.84 10.79
C LYS A 737 -2.16 20.88 11.39
N ASP A 738 -2.60 20.66 12.62
CA ASP A 738 -3.52 21.53 13.38
C ASP A 738 -2.87 22.76 14.04
N GLY A 739 -1.59 23.00 13.74
CA GLY A 739 -0.84 24.16 14.25
C GLY A 739 -0.48 24.09 15.74
N LYS A 740 -0.82 23.00 16.44
CA LYS A 740 -0.54 22.78 17.87
C LYS A 740 0.71 21.93 18.07
N THR A 741 1.28 21.98 19.27
CA THR A 741 2.47 21.21 19.66
C THR A 741 2.11 20.13 20.67
N ASP A 742 2.60 18.91 20.44
CA ASP A 742 2.53 17.82 21.42
C ASP A 742 3.61 18.01 22.51
N GLU A 743 3.18 18.35 23.73
CA GLU A 743 4.08 18.50 24.89
C GLU A 743 4.47 17.14 25.51
N ASP A 744 3.65 16.10 25.33
CA ASP A 744 3.81 14.75 25.90
C ASP A 744 4.36 13.76 24.83
N ILE A 745 5.28 14.20 23.96
CA ILE A 745 5.73 13.40 22.82
C ILE A 745 6.59 12.18 23.23
N ILE A 746 6.18 10.97 22.82
CA ILE A 746 6.94 9.73 23.08
C ILE A 746 8.30 9.79 22.38
N ILE A 747 9.34 9.36 23.10
CA ILE A 747 10.59 8.87 22.51
C ILE A 747 10.76 7.42 22.97
N SER A 748 10.77 6.47 22.03
CA SER A 748 10.93 5.04 22.34
C SER A 748 12.34 4.74 22.85
N ASP A 749 12.49 3.57 23.48
CA ASP A 749 13.76 2.94 23.88
C ASP A 749 14.87 2.98 22.81
N ASP A 750 14.52 2.87 21.52
CA ASP A 750 15.43 2.93 20.38
C ASP A 750 15.58 4.32 19.75
N GLY A 751 14.98 5.34 20.36
CA GLY A 751 15.09 6.74 19.96
C GLY A 751 14.05 7.23 18.95
N GLN A 752 13.17 6.36 18.43
CA GLN A 752 12.11 6.82 17.53
C GLN A 752 11.11 7.74 18.24
N VAL A 753 10.76 8.84 17.57
CA VAL A 753 9.89 9.90 18.13
C VAL A 753 8.46 9.69 17.64
N GLY A 754 7.50 9.55 18.56
CA GLY A 754 6.09 9.29 18.24
C GLY A 754 5.82 7.95 17.53
N ASN A 755 6.67 6.93 17.77
CA ASN A 755 6.47 5.55 17.29
C ASN A 755 6.83 4.54 18.39
N PRO A 756 6.02 4.42 19.46
CA PRO A 756 6.22 3.43 20.51
C PRO A 756 6.23 2.00 19.95
N LYS A 757 6.94 1.08 20.64
CA LYS A 757 6.78 -0.38 20.47
C LYS A 757 5.62 -0.95 21.31
N SER A 758 5.24 -0.26 22.38
CA SER A 758 4.08 -0.55 23.20
C SER A 758 3.58 0.75 23.84
N TYR A 759 2.30 0.82 24.17
CA TYR A 759 1.67 1.98 24.83
C TYR A 759 1.76 1.90 26.37
N ASP A 760 2.69 1.12 26.90
CA ASP A 760 2.81 0.86 28.33
C ASP A 760 3.14 2.13 29.09
N THR A 761 2.34 2.44 30.11
CA THR A 761 2.55 3.63 30.96
C THR A 761 3.24 3.23 32.26
N SER A 762 4.01 4.16 32.85
CA SER A 762 4.67 3.98 34.15
C SER A 762 3.70 4.01 35.35
N ILE A 763 2.39 4.07 35.10
CA ILE A 763 1.33 4.16 36.09
C ILE A 763 0.24 3.15 35.71
N THR A 764 0.09 2.07 36.47
CA THR A 764 -1.07 1.18 36.32
C THR A 764 -2.31 1.86 36.87
N CYS A 765 -3.36 1.97 36.04
CA CYS A 765 -4.66 2.50 36.43
C CYS A 765 -5.57 1.36 36.94
N GLU A 766 -6.36 1.60 37.97
CA GLU A 766 -7.55 0.76 38.18
C GLU A 766 -8.62 1.11 37.15
N MET A 767 -9.45 0.13 36.80
CA MET A 767 -10.61 0.33 35.94
C MET A 767 -11.72 0.99 36.76
N PRO A 768 -12.17 2.21 36.42
CA PRO A 768 -13.26 2.86 37.13
C PRO A 768 -14.57 2.08 37.00
N ASP A 769 -15.39 2.13 38.04
CA ASP A 769 -16.81 1.81 37.89
C ASP A 769 -17.52 3.01 37.25
N TYR A 770 -17.90 2.88 35.98
CA TYR A 770 -18.57 3.95 35.23
C TYR A 770 -20.08 3.91 35.52
N GLN A 771 -20.61 5.03 36.01
CA GLN A 771 -22.00 5.17 36.44
C GLN A 771 -22.69 6.35 35.72
N SER A 772 -23.97 6.19 35.45
CA SER A 772 -24.88 7.14 34.82
C SER A 772 -25.90 7.57 35.88
N LYS A 773 -25.71 8.75 36.47
CA LYS A 773 -26.50 9.24 37.61
C LYS A 773 -26.58 10.76 37.68
N ASN A 774 -27.70 11.31 38.14
CA ASN A 774 -27.93 12.75 38.25
C ASN A 774 -27.80 13.50 36.91
N GLY A 775 -28.08 12.83 35.78
CA GLY A 775 -27.86 13.36 34.43
C GLY A 775 -26.40 13.37 33.96
N GLN A 776 -25.48 12.70 34.66
CA GLN A 776 -24.03 12.75 34.37
C GLN A 776 -23.42 11.36 34.27
N ILE A 777 -22.40 11.22 33.42
CA ILE A 777 -21.44 10.12 33.49
C ILE A 777 -20.45 10.43 34.62
N VAL A 778 -20.21 9.45 35.49
CA VAL A 778 -19.35 9.54 36.66
C VAL A 778 -18.45 8.32 36.69
N ALA A 779 -17.14 8.52 36.71
CA ALA A 779 -16.18 7.46 36.98
C ALA A 779 -15.93 7.36 38.49
N VAL A 780 -16.15 6.17 39.07
CA VAL A 780 -16.01 5.92 40.51
C VAL A 780 -14.78 5.01 40.74
N ALA A 781 -13.85 5.49 41.56
CA ALA A 781 -12.69 4.72 42.01
C ALA A 781 -13.09 3.65 43.04
N ALA A 782 -12.28 2.60 43.19
CA ALA A 782 -12.50 1.53 44.17
C ALA A 782 -12.49 2.04 45.63
N ASN A 783 -11.90 3.21 45.89
CA ASN A 783 -11.93 3.90 47.17
C ASN A 783 -13.14 4.84 47.39
N GLY A 784 -14.08 4.89 46.44
CA GLY A 784 -15.26 5.76 46.48
C GLY A 784 -15.05 7.21 46.00
N THR A 785 -13.90 7.54 45.39
CA THR A 785 -13.69 8.85 44.77
C THR A 785 -14.49 8.94 43.47
N GLU A 786 -15.41 9.90 43.38
CA GLU A 786 -16.23 10.14 42.20
C GLU A 786 -15.69 11.29 41.33
N ILE A 787 -15.63 11.09 40.02
CA ILE A 787 -15.25 12.11 39.03
C ILE A 787 -16.28 12.14 37.90
N SER A 788 -17.10 13.19 37.86
CA SER A 788 -18.00 13.47 36.73
C SER A 788 -17.21 13.78 35.44
N ILE A 789 -17.68 13.25 34.31
CA ILE A 789 -17.12 13.42 32.98
C ILE A 789 -18.22 13.95 32.04
N GLN A 790 -17.87 14.87 31.14
CA GLN A 790 -18.64 15.16 29.94
C GLN A 790 -17.83 14.79 28.69
N ILE A 791 -18.53 14.41 27.63
CA ILE A 791 -17.97 13.80 26.42
C ILE A 791 -17.93 14.81 25.26
N LYS A 792 -16.71 15.19 24.85
CA LYS A 792 -16.44 15.77 23.54
C LYS A 792 -15.78 14.66 22.71
N GLY A 793 -16.60 13.88 22.01
CA GLY A 793 -16.18 12.67 21.32
C GLY A 793 -16.17 12.79 19.80
N VAL A 794 -15.51 11.83 19.16
CA VAL A 794 -15.60 11.59 17.71
C VAL A 794 -15.95 10.13 17.44
N ASN A 795 -16.59 9.84 16.32
CA ASN A 795 -16.60 8.51 15.74
C ASN A 795 -15.34 8.32 14.88
N TRP A 796 -14.68 7.17 14.99
CA TRP A 796 -13.54 6.78 14.14
C TRP A 796 -13.84 5.39 13.56
N PHE A 797 -14.48 5.36 12.39
CA PHE A 797 -15.00 4.13 11.80
C PHE A 797 -13.96 3.37 10.97
N GLY A 798 -14.25 2.10 10.70
CA GLY A 798 -13.48 1.20 9.84
C GLY A 798 -13.50 -0.26 10.31
N MET A 799 -13.61 -0.51 11.62
CA MET A 799 -13.62 -1.89 12.18
C MET A 799 -14.93 -2.64 11.95
N GLU A 800 -15.98 -1.93 11.54
CA GLU A 800 -17.28 -2.48 11.11
C GLU A 800 -17.36 -2.72 9.59
N THR A 801 -16.25 -2.50 8.88
CA THR A 801 -16.07 -2.81 7.46
C THR A 801 -15.23 -4.08 7.28
N ALA A 802 -15.16 -4.58 6.04
CA ALA A 802 -14.26 -5.66 5.64
C ALA A 802 -12.75 -5.34 5.80
N LEU A 803 -12.35 -4.07 6.06
CA LEU A 803 -10.95 -3.76 6.39
C LEU A 803 -10.59 -4.12 7.83
N ALA A 804 -11.59 -4.22 8.72
CA ALA A 804 -11.52 -4.67 10.10
C ALA A 804 -10.55 -3.87 11.03
N VAL A 805 -10.30 -2.60 10.71
CA VAL A 805 -9.49 -1.65 11.50
C VAL A 805 -9.92 -0.21 11.20
N PRO A 806 -9.77 0.79 12.11
CA PRO A 806 -10.16 2.17 11.81
C PRO A 806 -9.33 2.76 10.68
N PHE A 807 -9.94 3.62 9.87
CA PHE A 807 -9.29 4.18 8.68
C PHE A 807 -8.14 5.15 9.03
N GLY A 808 -7.30 5.44 8.04
CA GLY A 808 -6.16 6.38 8.14
C GLY A 808 -4.82 5.77 8.56
N LEU A 809 -4.77 4.50 8.99
CA LEU A 809 -3.57 3.90 9.60
C LEU A 809 -2.50 3.37 8.61
N TRP A 810 -2.72 3.56 7.31
CA TRP A 810 -1.88 3.11 6.20
C TRP A 810 -0.67 4.02 5.88
N GLU A 811 -0.32 4.97 6.77
CA GLU A 811 0.64 6.08 6.57
C GLU A 811 1.72 5.84 5.50
N ASN A 812 1.69 6.65 4.44
CA ASN A 812 2.57 6.51 3.28
C ASN A 812 3.10 7.89 2.81
N THR A 813 3.53 8.01 1.54
CA THR A 813 4.07 9.28 0.99
C THR A 813 3.02 10.31 0.63
N ASP A 814 1.78 9.87 0.42
CA ASP A 814 0.70 10.64 -0.20
C ASP A 814 -0.41 10.96 0.82
N ASN A 815 -0.76 10.02 1.71
CA ASN A 815 -1.70 10.22 2.81
C ASN A 815 -1.51 9.24 3.99
N GLY A 816 -2.32 9.40 5.03
CA GLY A 816 -2.39 8.51 6.20
C GLY A 816 -1.54 8.97 7.38
N THR A 817 -1.84 8.46 8.57
CA THR A 817 -1.21 8.80 9.85
C THR A 817 -1.17 7.58 10.78
N THR A 818 -0.94 7.78 12.08
CA THR A 818 -0.77 6.70 13.07
C THR A 818 -1.78 6.80 14.21
N ALA A 819 -2.10 5.66 14.85
CA ALA A 819 -3.01 5.63 15.99
C ALA A 819 -2.50 6.49 17.17
N TYR A 820 -1.18 6.55 17.33
CA TYR A 820 -0.50 7.48 18.23
C TYR A 820 -0.83 8.95 17.92
N GLU A 821 -0.78 9.34 16.65
CA GLU A 821 -1.01 10.72 16.24
C GLU A 821 -2.49 11.10 16.29
N ILE A 822 -3.40 10.20 15.92
CA ILE A 822 -4.85 10.38 16.10
C ILE A 822 -5.16 10.65 17.57
N ALA A 823 -4.62 9.83 18.48
CA ALA A 823 -4.77 10.05 19.92
C ALA A 823 -4.14 11.39 20.37
N ALA A 824 -3.00 11.79 19.83
CA ALA A 824 -2.37 13.07 20.15
C ALA A 824 -3.15 14.28 19.60
N PHE A 825 -3.75 14.17 18.42
CA PHE A 825 -4.58 15.18 17.76
C PHE A 825 -5.88 15.42 18.52
N LEU A 826 -6.60 14.35 18.88
CA LEU A 826 -7.81 14.45 19.69
C LEU A 826 -7.51 15.10 21.05
N ALA A 827 -6.47 14.63 21.74
CA ALA A 827 -6.08 15.14 23.06
C ALA A 827 -5.65 16.62 23.09
N ARG A 828 -5.05 17.16 22.01
CA ARG A 828 -4.68 18.59 21.90
C ARG A 828 -5.80 19.47 21.34
N ASN A 829 -6.90 18.87 20.89
CA ASN A 829 -8.13 19.55 20.49
C ASN A 829 -9.27 19.34 21.50
N ASN A 830 -8.93 18.94 22.73
CA ASN A 830 -9.82 18.72 23.87
C ASN A 830 -10.89 17.64 23.66
N PHE A 831 -10.77 16.83 22.61
CA PHE A 831 -11.58 15.62 22.46
C PHE A 831 -11.08 14.57 23.47
N ASN A 832 -12.02 14.00 24.23
CA ASN A 832 -11.71 13.12 25.35
C ASN A 832 -12.27 11.70 25.21
N ALA A 833 -12.99 11.40 24.12
CA ALA A 833 -13.47 10.05 23.83
C ALA A 833 -13.50 9.73 22.33
N VAL A 834 -13.51 8.44 22.01
CA VAL A 834 -13.78 7.90 20.66
C VAL A 834 -14.87 6.83 20.77
N ARG A 835 -15.89 6.89 19.90
CA ARG A 835 -16.80 5.78 19.62
C ARG A 835 -16.20 4.98 18.45
N VAL A 836 -16.04 3.67 18.65
CA VAL A 836 -15.38 2.74 17.73
C VAL A 836 -16.43 1.75 17.22
N PRO A 837 -16.99 1.98 16.02
CA PRO A 837 -17.82 1.02 15.30
C PRO A 837 -17.11 -0.32 15.07
N VAL A 838 -17.74 -1.44 15.43
CA VAL A 838 -17.33 -2.82 15.11
C VAL A 838 -18.45 -3.61 14.44
N SER A 839 -18.14 -4.71 13.74
CA SER A 839 -19.12 -5.65 13.20
C SER A 839 -19.13 -6.97 13.95
N ILE A 840 -20.32 -7.57 14.11
CA ILE A 840 -20.49 -8.90 14.74
C ILE A 840 -19.72 -9.96 13.96
N GLU A 841 -19.78 -9.91 12.61
CA GLU A 841 -18.98 -10.74 11.71
C GLU A 841 -17.46 -10.69 11.99
N ASN A 842 -16.86 -9.50 12.17
CA ASN A 842 -15.42 -9.41 12.47
C ASN A 842 -15.06 -9.93 13.86
N VAL A 843 -15.91 -9.68 14.86
CA VAL A 843 -15.72 -10.14 16.24
C VAL A 843 -15.76 -11.67 16.32
N LEU A 844 -16.75 -12.30 15.68
CA LEU A 844 -16.93 -13.75 15.72
C LEU A 844 -15.88 -14.51 14.92
N ASN A 845 -15.48 -13.99 13.75
CA ASN A 845 -14.42 -14.60 12.95
C ASN A 845 -13.01 -14.35 13.52
N ASN A 846 -12.84 -13.26 14.28
CA ASN A 846 -11.56 -12.72 14.77
C ASN A 846 -10.46 -12.61 13.70
N SER A 847 -10.84 -12.37 12.43
CA SER A 847 -9.91 -12.26 11.31
C SER A 847 -8.92 -11.10 11.49
N PRO A 848 -7.65 -11.22 11.06
CA PRO A 848 -6.75 -10.08 11.00
C PRO A 848 -7.28 -8.98 10.06
N PRO A 849 -6.95 -7.70 10.30
CA PRO A 849 -7.18 -6.61 9.36
C PRO A 849 -6.66 -6.90 7.97
N GLN A 850 -7.28 -6.30 6.95
CA GLN A 850 -6.85 -6.49 5.56
C GLN A 850 -5.38 -6.08 5.37
N LYS A 851 -4.57 -6.93 4.74
CA LYS A 851 -3.14 -6.67 4.53
C LYS A 851 -2.91 -5.32 3.85
N GLY A 852 -1.90 -4.58 4.32
CA GLY A 852 -1.50 -3.29 3.77
C GLY A 852 -2.25 -2.06 4.30
N VAL A 853 -3.41 -2.22 4.97
CA VAL A 853 -4.20 -1.05 5.45
C VAL A 853 -3.69 -0.45 6.78
N ILE A 854 -2.72 -1.12 7.43
CA ILE A 854 -1.98 -0.62 8.59
C ILE A 854 -0.50 -0.59 8.22
N ASN A 855 0.14 0.58 8.27
CA ASN A 855 1.60 0.64 8.21
C ASN A 855 2.18 0.29 9.58
N LEU A 856 2.45 -1.00 9.81
CA LEU A 856 3.05 -1.51 11.06
C LEU A 856 4.46 -0.96 11.33
N SER A 857 5.17 -0.44 10.32
CA SER A 857 6.49 0.18 10.53
C SER A 857 6.41 1.55 11.22
N SER A 858 5.31 2.29 11.01
CA SER A 858 5.02 3.57 11.68
C SER A 858 3.98 3.47 12.81
N ASN A 859 3.29 2.33 12.92
CA ASN A 859 2.37 1.96 14.00
C ASN A 859 2.90 0.75 14.82
N ARG A 860 4.16 0.77 15.27
CA ARG A 860 4.87 -0.42 15.80
C ARG A 860 4.27 -1.04 17.07
N ALA A 861 3.36 -0.35 17.74
CA ALA A 861 2.64 -0.81 18.92
C ALA A 861 1.25 -1.41 18.63
N ILE A 862 0.82 -1.48 17.35
CA ILE A 862 -0.43 -2.12 16.93
C ILE A 862 -0.18 -3.58 16.60
N ASN A 863 -1.01 -4.47 17.14
CA ASN A 863 -0.92 -5.91 16.91
C ASN A 863 -1.99 -6.38 15.90
N GLY A 864 -1.63 -6.38 14.61
CA GLY A 864 -2.51 -6.78 13.51
C GLY A 864 -2.69 -8.29 13.31
N THR A 865 -2.42 -9.14 14.30
CA THR A 865 -2.53 -10.62 14.16
C THR A 865 -3.96 -11.13 14.03
N ASP A 866 -4.92 -10.41 14.59
CA ASP A 866 -6.33 -10.76 14.71
C ASP A 866 -7.14 -9.50 15.09
N PHE A 867 -8.47 -9.57 14.96
CA PHE A 867 -9.36 -8.43 15.18
C PHE A 867 -9.29 -7.89 16.62
N ILE A 868 -9.35 -8.80 17.61
CA ILE A 868 -9.36 -8.45 19.03
C ILE A 868 -8.00 -7.88 19.46
N SER A 869 -6.87 -8.45 19.03
CA SER A 869 -5.54 -7.87 19.21
C SER A 869 -5.42 -6.45 18.61
N THR A 870 -6.04 -6.22 17.45
CA THR A 870 -6.06 -4.91 16.81
C THR A 870 -6.86 -3.93 17.66
N LEU A 871 -8.09 -4.29 18.05
CA LEU A 871 -8.97 -3.48 18.88
C LEU A 871 -8.36 -3.14 20.26
N GLN A 872 -7.71 -4.11 20.90
CA GLN A 872 -6.97 -3.95 22.15
C GLN A 872 -5.83 -2.94 22.02
N THR A 873 -5.04 -3.02 20.94
CA THR A 873 -3.89 -2.12 20.75
C THR A 873 -4.29 -0.71 20.30
N ILE A 874 -5.39 -0.55 19.56
CA ILE A 874 -6.04 0.75 19.32
C ILE A 874 -6.57 1.35 20.62
N THR A 875 -7.25 0.56 21.46
CA THR A 875 -7.75 1.00 22.76
C THR A 875 -6.62 1.49 23.67
N LYS A 876 -5.48 0.78 23.68
CA LYS A 876 -4.27 1.19 24.42
C LYS A 876 -3.61 2.47 23.85
N ALA A 877 -3.65 2.70 22.54
CA ALA A 877 -3.19 3.95 21.93
C ALA A 877 -3.98 5.17 22.44
N LEU A 878 -5.31 5.02 22.58
CA LEU A 878 -6.21 6.03 23.13
C LEU A 878 -6.03 6.16 24.66
N ALA A 879 -5.83 5.03 25.36
CA ALA A 879 -5.57 5.00 26.81
C ALA A 879 -4.31 5.79 27.19
N TYR A 880 -3.24 5.68 26.39
CA TYR A 880 -2.00 6.44 26.59
C TYR A 880 -2.24 7.96 26.66
N ARG A 881 -3.17 8.48 25.85
CA ARG A 881 -3.55 9.90 25.85
C ARG A 881 -4.69 10.25 26.82
N LYS A 882 -5.17 9.26 27.58
CA LYS A 882 -6.34 9.36 28.48
C LYS A 882 -7.60 9.77 27.72
N ILE A 883 -7.82 9.14 26.57
CA ILE A 883 -9.03 9.23 25.77
C ILE A 883 -9.88 7.99 26.07
N GLY A 884 -11.15 8.21 26.42
CA GLY A 884 -12.12 7.16 26.66
C GLY A 884 -12.54 6.43 25.38
N VAL A 885 -12.96 5.17 25.51
CA VAL A 885 -13.43 4.36 24.39
C VAL A 885 -14.86 3.89 24.67
N LEU A 886 -15.73 4.02 23.67
CA LEU A 886 -17.04 3.39 23.59
C LEU A 886 -17.01 2.42 22.41
N ILE A 887 -17.27 1.13 22.65
CA ILE A 887 -17.40 0.15 21.57
C ILE A 887 -18.83 0.19 21.06
N SER A 888 -19.04 0.45 19.77
CA SER A 888 -20.37 0.47 19.14
C SER A 888 -20.60 -0.82 18.37
N MET A 889 -21.65 -1.56 18.73
CA MET A 889 -22.06 -2.78 18.03
C MET A 889 -22.77 -2.41 16.73
N HIS A 890 -21.97 -1.96 15.76
CA HIS A 890 -22.44 -1.05 14.72
C HIS A 890 -23.01 -1.76 13.49
N ARG A 891 -22.57 -2.98 13.18
CA ARG A 891 -23.15 -3.80 12.10
C ARG A 891 -23.24 -5.28 12.42
N LEU A 892 -24.32 -5.95 12.01
CA LEU A 892 -24.39 -7.42 12.02
C LEU A 892 -23.35 -8.03 11.06
N THR A 893 -23.18 -7.45 9.88
CA THR A 893 -22.19 -7.91 8.88
C THR A 893 -21.32 -6.76 8.38
N ASN A 894 -20.18 -7.08 7.79
CA ASN A 894 -19.23 -6.14 7.19
C ASN A 894 -19.81 -5.27 6.05
N LYS A 895 -21.06 -5.51 5.66
CA LYS A 895 -21.78 -4.79 4.58
C LYS A 895 -23.18 -4.29 4.98
N LYS A 896 -23.72 -4.67 6.14
CA LYS A 896 -25.11 -4.32 6.56
C LYS A 896 -25.20 -4.09 8.07
N SER A 897 -25.72 -2.93 8.46
CA SER A 897 -26.05 -2.58 9.86
C SER A 897 -26.94 -3.65 10.51
N GLY A 898 -27.99 -4.07 9.81
CA GLY A 898 -29.06 -4.92 10.33
C GLY A 898 -30.18 -4.07 10.93
N ALA A 899 -31.43 -4.33 10.55
CA ALA A 899 -32.57 -3.48 10.90
C ALA A 899 -33.05 -3.67 12.36
N THR A 900 -32.64 -4.77 13.01
CA THR A 900 -32.72 -4.96 14.47
C THR A 900 -31.35 -5.38 15.02
N TRP A 901 -31.26 -5.75 16.29
CA TRP A 901 -30.04 -6.27 16.92
C TRP A 901 -29.71 -7.74 16.53
N PHE A 902 -30.54 -8.40 15.72
CA PHE A 902 -30.24 -9.69 15.07
C PHE A 902 -30.99 -9.80 13.73
N ASP A 903 -30.57 -10.71 12.86
CA ASP A 903 -31.16 -10.93 11.53
C ASP A 903 -30.78 -12.33 10.98
N GLU A 904 -31.74 -13.26 10.97
CA GLU A 904 -31.51 -14.63 10.46
C GLU A 904 -31.33 -14.67 8.94
N ASP A 905 -31.89 -13.74 8.17
CA ASP A 905 -31.69 -13.65 6.71
C ASP A 905 -30.28 -13.13 6.35
N LEU A 906 -29.65 -12.37 7.26
CA LEU A 906 -28.22 -12.04 7.20
C LEU A 906 -27.31 -13.11 7.86
N GLY A 907 -27.88 -14.15 8.47
CA GLY A 907 -27.15 -15.23 9.12
C GLY A 907 -26.56 -14.89 10.49
N VAL A 908 -27.13 -13.93 11.23
CA VAL A 908 -26.68 -13.53 12.57
C VAL A 908 -27.82 -13.66 13.57
N THR A 909 -27.77 -14.69 14.42
CA THR A 909 -28.80 -14.96 15.45
C THR A 909 -28.61 -14.08 16.69
N GLN A 910 -29.60 -14.11 17.60
CA GLN A 910 -29.44 -13.50 18.94
C GLN A 910 -28.25 -14.10 19.71
N ASP A 911 -28.03 -15.40 19.63
CA ASP A 911 -26.91 -16.07 20.32
C ASP A 911 -25.56 -15.65 19.71
N ASP A 912 -25.47 -15.45 18.39
CA ASP A 912 -24.27 -14.93 17.72
C ASP A 912 -23.94 -13.49 18.17
N PHE A 913 -24.95 -12.63 18.26
CA PHE A 913 -24.77 -11.26 18.77
C PHE A 913 -24.30 -11.27 20.22
N LEU A 914 -24.95 -12.05 21.09
CA LEU A 914 -24.58 -12.17 22.51
C LEU A 914 -23.19 -12.81 22.69
N ASN A 915 -22.77 -13.71 21.81
CA ASN A 915 -21.41 -14.25 21.80
C ASN A 915 -20.36 -13.19 21.39
N ALA A 916 -20.66 -12.30 20.44
CA ALA A 916 -19.79 -11.16 20.13
C ALA A 916 -19.69 -10.18 21.31
N VAL A 917 -20.80 -9.94 22.03
CA VAL A 917 -20.81 -9.16 23.28
C VAL A 917 -19.93 -9.82 24.35
N ASP A 918 -19.99 -11.14 24.50
CA ASP A 918 -19.14 -11.91 25.43
C ASP A 918 -17.65 -11.79 25.07
N ILE A 919 -17.29 -11.98 23.80
CA ILE A 919 -15.91 -11.86 23.30
C ILE A 919 -15.35 -10.45 23.57
N ILE A 920 -16.08 -9.38 23.24
CA ILE A 920 -15.62 -8.01 23.47
C ILE A 920 -15.49 -7.70 24.96
N SER A 921 -16.53 -8.01 25.74
CA SER A 921 -16.55 -7.66 27.17
C SER A 921 -15.52 -8.45 27.99
N SER A 922 -15.27 -9.72 27.66
CA SER A 922 -14.22 -10.52 28.30
C SER A 922 -12.80 -10.08 27.92
N ASN A 923 -12.56 -9.63 26.67
CA ASN A 923 -11.23 -9.24 26.19
C ASN A 923 -10.85 -7.77 26.45
N LEU A 924 -11.80 -6.91 26.82
CA LEU A 924 -11.57 -5.49 27.13
C LEU A 924 -11.94 -5.09 28.57
N CYS A 925 -12.32 -6.02 29.45
CA CYS A 925 -12.44 -5.71 30.87
C CYS A 925 -11.08 -5.79 31.59
N GLY A 926 -10.69 -4.72 32.28
CA GLY A 926 -9.54 -4.72 33.18
C GLY A 926 -8.66 -3.47 33.13
N GLN A 927 -7.57 -3.52 33.89
CA GLN A 927 -6.63 -2.40 34.09
C GLN A 927 -5.93 -1.97 32.79
N ASP A 928 -5.66 -2.91 31.90
CA ASP A 928 -5.06 -2.68 30.57
C ASP A 928 -5.94 -1.85 29.62
N TYR A 929 -7.25 -1.80 29.89
CA TYR A 929 -8.28 -1.17 29.06
C TYR A 929 -9.20 -0.27 29.93
N TRP A 930 -8.64 0.28 31.01
CA TRP A 930 -9.34 1.09 32.02
C TRP A 930 -10.16 2.26 31.46
N ASN A 931 -9.85 2.70 30.24
CA ASN A 931 -10.49 3.80 29.53
C ASN A 931 -11.73 3.38 28.70
N VAL A 932 -12.02 2.09 28.54
CA VAL A 932 -13.26 1.62 27.92
C VAL A 932 -14.41 1.84 28.90
N MET A 933 -15.32 2.76 28.56
CA MET A 933 -16.39 3.20 29.46
C MET A 933 -17.64 2.30 29.38
N GLY A 934 -17.77 1.53 28.32
CA GLY A 934 -18.94 0.71 28.06
C GLY A 934 -19.10 0.29 26.61
N MET A 935 -20.29 -0.25 26.34
CA MET A 935 -20.74 -0.66 25.01
C MET A 935 -22.00 0.12 24.63
N ASP A 936 -22.05 0.54 23.38
CA ASP A 936 -23.27 0.93 22.69
C ASP A 936 -23.87 -0.34 22.05
N LEU A 937 -25.09 -0.65 22.49
CA LEU A 937 -25.63 -1.99 22.47
C LEU A 937 -26.07 -2.43 21.06
N LYS A 938 -26.46 -1.49 20.20
CA LYS A 938 -26.67 -1.66 18.74
C LYS A 938 -26.89 -0.28 18.10
N ASN A 939 -26.03 0.07 17.16
CA ASN A 939 -26.21 1.24 16.30
C ASN A 939 -27.48 1.13 15.45
N GLU A 940 -28.29 2.17 15.45
CA GLU A 940 -29.41 2.41 14.55
C GLU A 940 -30.36 1.20 14.35
N PRO A 941 -31.17 0.84 15.37
CA PRO A 941 -32.29 -0.09 15.22
C PRO A 941 -33.43 0.54 14.38
N GLU A 942 -33.45 0.26 13.07
CA GLU A 942 -34.44 0.79 12.12
C GLU A 942 -35.86 0.23 12.33
N THR A 943 -36.01 -1.10 12.41
CA THR A 943 -37.32 -1.78 12.42
C THR A 943 -37.61 -2.51 13.73
N ALA A 944 -36.76 -2.36 14.74
CA ALA A 944 -36.99 -2.93 16.07
C ALA A 944 -38.20 -2.26 16.75
N THR A 945 -38.93 -3.01 17.59
CA THR A 945 -40.04 -2.46 18.38
C THR A 945 -39.55 -1.93 19.73
N TRP A 946 -40.44 -1.35 20.53
CA TRP A 946 -40.12 -0.81 21.85
C TRP A 946 -41.30 -0.96 22.79
N GLY A 947 -41.11 -1.70 23.88
CA GLY A 947 -42.09 -1.93 24.94
C GLY A 947 -43.26 -2.84 24.54
N THR A 948 -43.02 -3.78 23.64
CA THR A 948 -43.96 -4.83 23.19
C THR A 948 -43.80 -6.12 24.00
N GLY A 949 -42.57 -6.44 24.42
CA GLY A 949 -42.19 -7.73 25.01
C GLY A 949 -41.95 -8.85 23.99
N ASP A 950 -41.99 -8.55 22.69
CA ASP A 950 -41.65 -9.49 21.61
C ASP A 950 -40.13 -9.58 21.39
N ASP A 951 -39.66 -10.54 20.59
CA ASP A 951 -38.20 -10.75 20.39
C ASP A 951 -37.51 -9.60 19.63
N ASP A 952 -38.24 -8.83 18.82
CA ASP A 952 -37.76 -7.63 18.13
C ASP A 952 -37.82 -6.35 18.99
N ASP A 953 -38.26 -6.45 20.26
CA ASP A 953 -38.29 -5.34 21.21
C ASP A 953 -36.87 -4.96 21.61
N PHE A 954 -36.43 -3.74 21.30
CA PHE A 954 -35.10 -3.29 21.65
C PHE A 954 -34.92 -3.08 23.16
N VAL A 955 -35.99 -2.92 23.94
CA VAL A 955 -35.93 -2.92 25.42
C VAL A 955 -35.45 -4.29 25.91
N VAL A 956 -36.09 -5.36 25.41
CA VAL A 956 -35.73 -6.76 25.73
C VAL A 956 -34.33 -7.10 25.18
N GLY A 957 -33.97 -6.59 24.00
CA GLY A 957 -32.62 -6.69 23.43
C GLY A 957 -31.57 -6.07 24.36
N CYS A 958 -31.79 -4.83 24.81
CA CYS A 958 -30.89 -4.13 25.73
C CYS A 958 -30.68 -4.90 27.05
N GLU A 959 -31.74 -5.46 27.63
CA GLU A 959 -31.64 -6.30 28.84
C GLU A 959 -30.85 -7.59 28.61
N LYS A 960 -31.09 -8.30 27.49
CA LYS A 960 -30.34 -9.50 27.10
C LYS A 960 -28.84 -9.19 26.93
N ILE A 961 -28.51 -8.12 26.21
CA ILE A 961 -27.13 -7.69 25.92
C ILE A 961 -26.42 -7.21 27.19
N ALA A 962 -27.03 -6.30 27.95
CA ALA A 962 -26.43 -5.76 29.17
C ALA A 962 -26.13 -6.85 30.21
N LYS A 963 -26.99 -7.87 30.32
CA LYS A 963 -26.78 -9.02 31.21
C LYS A 963 -25.53 -9.84 30.86
N VAL A 964 -25.19 -9.99 29.59
CA VAL A 964 -23.93 -10.65 29.16
C VAL A 964 -22.74 -9.72 29.42
N MET A 965 -22.84 -8.47 28.97
CA MET A 965 -21.80 -7.46 29.16
C MET A 965 -21.41 -7.27 30.64
N HIS A 966 -22.38 -7.13 31.54
CA HIS A 966 -22.16 -6.99 32.99
C HIS A 966 -21.74 -8.29 33.68
N GLY A 967 -22.00 -9.45 33.06
CA GLY A 967 -21.49 -10.74 33.52
C GLY A 967 -19.96 -10.82 33.46
N ASN A 968 -19.36 -10.22 32.42
CA ASN A 968 -17.91 -10.12 32.26
C ASN A 968 -17.32 -8.83 32.83
N CYS A 969 -18.00 -7.70 32.65
CA CYS A 969 -17.52 -6.38 33.05
C CYS A 969 -18.60 -5.51 33.72
N PRO A 970 -18.86 -5.68 35.04
CA PRO A 970 -19.87 -4.90 35.76
C PRO A 970 -19.53 -3.40 35.83
N GLN A 971 -18.27 -3.00 35.60
CA GLN A 971 -17.82 -1.61 35.53
C GLN A 971 -18.42 -0.82 34.35
N TRP A 972 -18.84 -1.49 33.27
CA TRP A 972 -19.27 -0.83 32.02
C TRP A 972 -20.68 -0.24 32.06
N LEU A 973 -20.87 0.83 31.30
CA LEU A 973 -22.16 1.40 30.95
C LEU A 973 -22.74 0.73 29.70
N GLY A 974 -24.07 0.66 29.61
CA GLY A 974 -24.79 0.32 28.39
C GLY A 974 -25.42 1.58 27.79
N PHE A 975 -25.02 1.92 26.57
CA PHE A 975 -25.53 3.07 25.82
C PHE A 975 -26.68 2.59 24.93
N VAL A 976 -27.85 3.22 25.08
CA VAL A 976 -29.12 2.81 24.48
C VAL A 976 -29.57 3.88 23.49
N GLU A 977 -29.55 3.53 22.21
CA GLU A 977 -30.10 4.31 21.10
C GLU A 977 -31.63 4.12 21.00
N GLY A 978 -32.29 4.96 20.19
CA GLY A 978 -33.73 4.90 19.93
C GLY A 978 -34.14 3.96 18.78
N VAL A 979 -35.45 3.80 18.60
CA VAL A 979 -36.07 3.16 17.42
C VAL A 979 -36.64 4.23 16.47
N VAL A 980 -37.46 3.85 15.49
CA VAL A 980 -37.90 4.77 14.42
C VAL A 980 -39.43 4.78 14.27
N GLY A 981 -40.02 5.99 14.18
CA GLY A 981 -41.42 6.22 13.91
C GLY A 981 -41.70 7.40 12.97
N VAL A 982 -42.98 7.59 12.65
CA VAL A 982 -43.52 8.82 12.07
C VAL A 982 -44.22 9.56 13.20
N HIS A 983 -43.83 10.82 13.43
CA HIS A 983 -44.27 11.62 14.57
C HIS A 983 -44.79 12.98 14.10
N THR A 984 -45.68 13.58 14.90
CA THR A 984 -46.28 14.90 14.64
C THR A 984 -46.13 15.76 15.89
N VAL A 985 -45.43 16.89 15.77
CA VAL A 985 -45.14 17.81 16.89
C VAL A 985 -45.66 19.21 16.57
N THR A 986 -46.08 19.97 17.59
CA THR A 986 -46.50 21.38 17.43
C THR A 986 -45.39 22.33 17.91
N ILE A 987 -44.82 23.14 17.01
CA ILE A 987 -43.73 24.08 17.32
C ILE A 987 -44.06 25.47 16.74
N ASP A 988 -44.07 26.51 17.58
CA ASP A 988 -44.49 27.87 17.22
C ASP A 988 -45.89 27.92 16.55
N ASP A 989 -46.87 27.22 17.14
CA ASP A 989 -48.26 27.02 16.65
C ASP A 989 -48.38 26.35 15.25
N GLU A 990 -47.30 25.83 14.67
CA GLU A 990 -47.29 25.01 13.44
C GLU A 990 -47.24 23.52 13.80
N GLU A 991 -48.14 22.73 13.20
CA GLU A 991 -48.13 21.26 13.28
C GLU A 991 -47.17 20.69 12.21
N LEU A 992 -46.23 19.85 12.65
CA LEU A 992 -45.11 19.37 11.84
C LEU A 992 -45.01 17.84 11.91
N ASP A 993 -45.29 17.18 10.79
CA ASP A 993 -44.96 15.77 10.59
C ASP A 993 -43.47 15.60 10.33
N TYR A 994 -42.86 14.59 10.96
CA TYR A 994 -41.47 14.20 10.79
C TYR A 994 -41.26 12.68 10.88
N TYR A 995 -40.11 12.22 10.42
CA TYR A 995 -39.63 10.84 10.61
C TYR A 995 -38.44 10.86 11.55
N ASP A 996 -38.35 9.92 12.48
CA ASP A 996 -37.19 9.83 13.38
C ASP A 996 -35.90 9.58 12.59
N TRP A 997 -34.78 10.04 13.15
CA TRP A 997 -33.48 9.49 12.76
C TRP A 997 -33.41 8.04 13.22
N TRP A 998 -32.74 7.18 12.44
CA TRP A 998 -32.39 5.85 12.93
C TRP A 998 -31.52 5.99 14.18
N GLY A 999 -31.78 5.21 15.22
CA GLY A 999 -31.15 5.41 16.54
C GLY A 999 -31.66 6.63 17.32
N GLY A 1000 -32.61 7.41 16.80
CA GLY A 1000 -33.04 8.70 17.38
C GLY A 1000 -34.29 8.65 18.26
N GLY A 1001 -35.30 7.84 17.92
CA GLY A 1001 -36.62 7.88 18.56
C GLY A 1001 -36.66 7.23 19.95
N LEU A 1002 -36.65 8.07 21.00
CA LEU A 1002 -36.79 7.66 22.41
C LEU A 1002 -38.08 8.19 23.05
N GLN A 1003 -39.11 8.54 22.28
CA GLN A 1003 -40.38 9.08 22.77
C GLN A 1003 -41.09 8.15 23.76
N LYS A 1004 -40.83 6.83 23.69
CA LYS A 1004 -41.39 5.80 24.58
C LYS A 1004 -40.53 5.51 25.82
N ALA A 1005 -39.29 6.01 25.88
CA ALA A 1005 -38.36 5.73 26.98
C ALA A 1005 -38.78 6.36 28.32
N GLY A 1006 -39.72 7.31 28.32
CA GLY A 1006 -40.35 7.82 29.55
C GLY A 1006 -41.31 6.80 30.20
N ASP A 1007 -42.01 6.00 29.38
CA ASP A 1007 -43.01 5.03 29.84
C ASP A 1007 -42.42 3.63 30.06
N THR A 1008 -41.51 3.18 29.19
CA THR A 1008 -40.90 1.84 29.24
C THR A 1008 -39.38 1.93 29.07
N GLN A 1009 -38.64 1.43 30.06
CA GLN A 1009 -37.17 1.49 30.17
C GLN A 1009 -36.60 0.07 30.38
N PRO A 1010 -35.37 -0.23 29.89
CA PRO A 1010 -34.74 -1.53 30.10
C PRO A 1010 -34.24 -1.69 31.55
N GLU A 1011 -34.63 -2.78 32.22
CA GLU A 1011 -34.22 -3.07 33.60
C GLU A 1011 -32.84 -3.77 33.66
N PHE A 1012 -31.76 -2.98 33.66
CA PHE A 1012 -30.41 -3.52 33.85
C PHE A 1012 -30.23 -4.06 35.28
N THR A 1013 -29.52 -5.18 35.42
CA THR A 1013 -29.29 -5.88 36.70
C THR A 1013 -28.35 -5.15 37.66
N ILE A 1014 -27.73 -4.06 37.23
CA ILE A 1014 -26.85 -3.18 38.01
C ILE A 1014 -27.38 -1.74 37.89
N GLU A 1015 -27.62 -1.10 39.04
CA GLU A 1015 -28.13 0.28 39.09
C GLU A 1015 -27.16 1.30 38.46
N ASN A 1016 -27.70 2.40 37.93
CA ASN A 1016 -26.92 3.51 37.34
C ASN A 1016 -26.11 3.11 36.09
N LYS A 1017 -26.56 2.13 35.29
CA LYS A 1017 -25.82 1.63 34.11
C LYS A 1017 -26.39 1.98 32.74
N VAL A 1018 -27.61 2.51 32.65
CA VAL A 1018 -28.23 2.96 31.38
C VAL A 1018 -27.74 4.38 31.03
N VAL A 1019 -27.33 4.60 29.79
CA VAL A 1019 -27.10 5.93 29.19
C VAL A 1019 -27.97 6.05 27.95
N TRP A 1020 -28.72 7.15 27.81
CA TRP A 1020 -29.45 7.44 26.58
C TRP A 1020 -28.49 8.03 25.54
N ALA A 1021 -28.43 7.43 24.36
CA ALA A 1021 -27.43 7.72 23.32
C ALA A 1021 -28.00 8.08 21.93
N PRO A 1022 -29.13 8.80 21.80
CA PRO A 1022 -29.83 8.95 20.54
C PRO A 1022 -29.01 9.66 19.44
N HIS A 1023 -29.34 9.34 18.19
CA HIS A 1023 -28.76 9.96 17.00
C HIS A 1023 -29.58 11.19 16.57
N TYR A 1024 -28.89 12.25 16.11
CA TYR A 1024 -29.54 13.44 15.56
C TYR A 1024 -28.71 14.14 14.49
N TYR A 1025 -29.13 14.04 13.24
CA TYR A 1025 -28.38 14.50 12.08
C TYR A 1025 -28.89 15.81 11.47
N THR A 1026 -28.20 16.25 10.43
CA THR A 1026 -28.54 17.41 9.61
C THR A 1026 -29.24 16.99 8.31
N THR A 1027 -29.79 17.97 7.59
CA THR A 1027 -30.42 17.76 6.27
C THR A 1027 -29.53 17.08 5.21
N ALA A 1028 -28.21 16.99 5.41
CA ALA A 1028 -27.33 16.31 4.46
C ALA A 1028 -27.44 14.78 4.52
N VAL A 1029 -27.88 14.23 5.67
CA VAL A 1029 -28.25 12.81 5.79
C VAL A 1029 -29.63 12.59 5.15
N ALA A 1030 -30.64 13.35 5.57
CA ALA A 1030 -31.96 13.36 4.93
C ALA A 1030 -32.69 14.71 5.11
N PRO A 1031 -33.29 15.30 4.06
CA PRO A 1031 -34.15 16.47 4.17
C PRO A 1031 -35.39 16.19 5.01
N GLN A 1032 -35.59 17.03 6.05
CA GLN A 1032 -36.70 16.92 7.00
C GLN A 1032 -37.50 18.23 7.02
N ARG A 1033 -38.83 18.13 7.07
CA ARG A 1033 -39.74 19.29 6.91
C ARG A 1033 -39.54 20.37 7.97
N TYR A 1034 -39.07 20.03 9.17
CA TYR A 1034 -38.87 20.97 10.27
C TYR A 1034 -37.64 21.89 10.11
N PHE A 1035 -36.67 21.56 9.25
CA PHE A 1035 -35.53 22.45 8.95
C PHE A 1035 -35.91 23.64 8.03
N TYR A 1036 -37.10 23.62 7.43
CA TYR A 1036 -37.53 24.56 6.40
C TYR A 1036 -38.86 25.24 6.72
N GLY A 1037 -39.09 26.40 6.11
CA GLY A 1037 -40.30 27.20 6.29
C GLY A 1037 -41.36 26.99 5.21
N ASP A 1038 -42.44 27.77 5.34
CA ASP A 1038 -43.57 27.85 4.41
C ASP A 1038 -43.18 27.83 2.93
N LYS A 1039 -43.96 27.08 2.15
CA LYS A 1039 -43.81 26.85 0.69
C LYS A 1039 -42.66 25.93 0.28
N THR A 1040 -41.98 25.31 1.24
CA THR A 1040 -41.17 24.12 0.96
C THR A 1040 -42.08 23.01 0.43
N THR A 1041 -41.71 22.36 -0.67
CA THR A 1041 -42.46 21.25 -1.26
C THR A 1041 -42.18 19.94 -0.54
N SER A 1042 -43.11 18.98 -0.62
CA SER A 1042 -42.96 17.66 0.03
C SER A 1042 -41.89 16.78 -0.59
N ASP A 1043 -41.36 17.16 -1.76
CA ASP A 1043 -40.25 16.53 -2.47
C ASP A 1043 -38.96 17.37 -2.40
N PHE A 1044 -38.95 18.43 -1.59
CA PHE A 1044 -37.88 19.42 -1.41
C PHE A 1044 -37.36 20.14 -2.69
N SER A 1045 -37.92 19.84 -3.87
CA SER A 1045 -37.63 20.47 -5.18
C SER A 1045 -37.82 21.99 -5.21
N THR A 1046 -38.46 22.55 -4.19
CA THR A 1046 -38.29 23.95 -3.78
C THR A 1046 -38.31 24.00 -2.26
N TYR A 1047 -37.27 24.55 -1.63
CA TYR A 1047 -37.17 24.72 -0.17
C TYR A 1047 -37.01 26.19 0.25
N VAL A 1048 -37.38 26.50 1.49
CA VAL A 1048 -37.26 27.83 2.08
C VAL A 1048 -36.48 27.75 3.39
N GLU A 1049 -35.21 28.15 3.37
CA GLU A 1049 -34.36 28.12 4.58
C GLU A 1049 -34.88 29.07 5.67
N LEU A 1050 -34.90 28.61 6.92
CA LEU A 1050 -35.33 29.38 8.09
C LEU A 1050 -34.34 30.49 8.49
N SER A 1051 -34.74 31.40 9.39
CA SER A 1051 -33.81 32.25 10.13
C SER A 1051 -33.14 31.47 11.26
N ASP A 1052 -32.01 31.94 11.77
CA ASP A 1052 -31.24 31.22 12.80
C ASP A 1052 -32.07 31.01 14.08
N LYS A 1053 -32.92 31.99 14.44
CA LYS A 1053 -33.86 31.88 15.57
C LYS A 1053 -34.91 30.80 15.33
N ASP A 1054 -35.53 30.79 14.16
CA ASP A 1054 -36.65 29.89 13.89
C ASP A 1054 -36.13 28.45 13.67
N LEU A 1055 -34.94 28.30 13.06
CA LEU A 1055 -34.23 27.03 12.99
C LEU A 1055 -33.85 26.52 14.38
N LEU A 1056 -33.41 27.39 15.30
CA LEU A 1056 -33.14 27.02 16.68
C LEU A 1056 -34.41 26.51 17.39
N THR A 1057 -35.55 27.23 17.32
CA THR A 1057 -36.80 26.74 17.93
C THR A 1057 -37.19 25.36 17.38
N ARG A 1058 -36.99 25.12 16.08
CA ARG A 1058 -37.34 23.85 15.43
C ARG A 1058 -36.40 22.72 15.84
N VAL A 1059 -35.10 22.96 15.90
CA VAL A 1059 -34.09 21.99 16.36
C VAL A 1059 -34.28 21.69 17.85
N GLU A 1060 -34.47 22.69 18.70
CA GLU A 1060 -34.75 22.50 20.13
C GLU A 1060 -36.03 21.69 20.35
N GLY A 1061 -37.13 22.05 19.66
CA GLY A 1061 -38.41 21.38 19.81
C GLY A 1061 -38.42 19.94 19.32
N THR A 1062 -37.78 19.63 18.19
CA THR A 1062 -37.69 18.24 17.68
C THR A 1062 -36.73 17.38 18.48
N MET A 1063 -35.55 17.91 18.89
CA MET A 1063 -34.68 17.19 19.82
C MET A 1063 -35.37 16.92 21.16
N TYR A 1064 -36.14 17.88 21.70
CA TYR A 1064 -36.90 17.71 22.94
C TYR A 1064 -37.97 16.62 22.82
N ASP A 1065 -38.74 16.64 21.72
CA ASP A 1065 -39.81 15.67 21.44
C ASP A 1065 -39.26 14.25 21.24
N MET A 1066 -38.23 14.07 20.39
CA MET A 1066 -37.60 12.78 20.13
C MET A 1066 -37.00 12.13 21.39
N PHE A 1067 -36.27 12.91 22.21
CA PHE A 1067 -35.49 12.35 23.33
C PHE A 1067 -35.17 13.34 24.47
N GLY A 1068 -35.09 14.64 24.21
CA GLY A 1068 -34.52 15.63 25.13
C GLY A 1068 -35.32 15.81 26.42
N TYR A 1069 -36.62 15.45 26.41
CA TYR A 1069 -37.47 15.44 27.60
C TYR A 1069 -36.91 14.54 28.74
N LEU A 1070 -36.12 13.50 28.42
CA LEU A 1070 -35.53 12.56 29.39
C LEU A 1070 -34.57 13.23 30.39
N VAL A 1071 -34.05 14.41 30.07
CA VAL A 1071 -33.14 15.18 30.95
C VAL A 1071 -33.88 15.82 32.14
N ASN A 1072 -35.21 15.92 32.10
CA ASN A 1072 -35.99 16.53 33.18
C ASN A 1072 -35.89 15.75 34.50
N ASP A 1073 -36.00 14.41 34.42
CA ASP A 1073 -36.01 13.53 35.59
C ASP A 1073 -34.61 13.29 36.18
N LYS A 1074 -33.55 13.47 35.38
CA LYS A 1074 -32.13 13.41 35.79
C LYS A 1074 -31.69 12.09 36.42
N GLY A 1075 -32.42 10.99 36.20
CA GLY A 1075 -31.95 9.66 36.55
C GLY A 1075 -30.66 9.35 35.79
N TYR A 1076 -30.78 9.15 34.48
CA TYR A 1076 -29.69 8.76 33.58
C TYR A 1076 -29.07 9.96 32.86
N ALA A 1077 -27.84 9.78 32.40
CA ALA A 1077 -27.20 10.67 31.43
C ALA A 1077 -27.83 10.53 30.04
N LEU A 1078 -27.93 11.65 29.32
CA LEU A 1078 -28.25 11.74 27.89
C LEU A 1078 -27.05 12.35 27.16
N LEU A 1079 -26.66 11.77 26.02
CA LEU A 1079 -25.68 12.31 25.09
C LEU A 1079 -26.00 11.88 23.66
N LEU A 1080 -25.48 12.59 22.66
CA LEU A 1080 -25.72 12.21 21.26
C LEU A 1080 -24.77 11.09 20.83
N GLY A 1081 -25.29 9.93 20.43
CA GLY A 1081 -24.51 8.78 19.95
C GLY A 1081 -23.78 9.10 18.65
N GLU A 1082 -24.52 9.72 17.73
CA GLU A 1082 -24.00 10.37 16.53
C GLU A 1082 -24.75 11.69 16.26
N PHE A 1083 -24.02 12.70 15.79
CA PHE A 1083 -24.58 13.97 15.34
C PHE A 1083 -23.63 14.71 14.39
N ALA A 1084 -24.13 15.84 13.87
CA ALA A 1084 -23.49 16.70 12.85
C ALA A 1084 -23.55 16.11 11.43
N GLY A 1085 -22.48 16.26 10.65
CA GLY A 1085 -22.37 15.87 9.24
C GLY A 1085 -21.68 16.96 8.40
N LEU A 1086 -21.94 16.95 7.08
CA LEU A 1086 -21.42 17.93 6.10
C LEU A 1086 -21.50 19.38 6.60
N TYR A 1087 -20.40 20.14 6.53
CA TYR A 1087 -20.26 21.39 7.28
C TYR A 1087 -19.61 22.53 6.47
N THR A 1088 -18.39 22.37 5.93
CA THR A 1088 -17.77 23.39 5.07
C THR A 1088 -18.25 23.30 3.63
N LYS A 1089 -18.61 22.10 3.17
CA LYS A 1089 -19.09 21.84 1.81
C LYS A 1089 -20.59 22.15 1.63
N ASP A 1090 -21.28 22.59 2.69
CA ASP A 1090 -22.70 22.97 2.67
C ASP A 1090 -22.99 23.99 1.55
N ALA A 1091 -23.79 23.57 0.57
CA ALA A 1091 -24.15 24.33 -0.62
C ALA A 1091 -25.34 25.28 -0.40
N HIS A 1092 -26.09 25.14 0.70
CA HIS A 1092 -27.29 25.96 0.94
C HIS A 1092 -26.97 27.47 0.97
N PRO A 1093 -27.85 28.35 0.46
CA PRO A 1093 -27.61 29.79 0.42
C PRO A 1093 -27.35 30.46 1.79
N LYS A 1094 -28.05 30.06 2.86
CA LYS A 1094 -27.79 30.50 4.25
C LYS A 1094 -26.96 29.52 5.07
N LYS A 1095 -26.47 28.43 4.48
CA LYS A 1095 -25.77 27.33 5.17
C LYS A 1095 -26.64 26.64 6.24
N THR A 1096 -27.76 26.04 5.82
CA THR A 1096 -28.68 25.35 6.74
C THR A 1096 -28.06 24.11 7.37
N THR A 1097 -27.30 23.29 6.63
CA THR A 1097 -26.65 22.09 7.17
C THR A 1097 -25.66 22.46 8.28
N LYS A 1098 -24.76 23.42 8.01
CA LYS A 1098 -23.79 23.94 8.98
C LYS A 1098 -24.47 24.52 10.21
N ARG A 1099 -25.46 25.41 10.03
CA ARG A 1099 -26.20 26.02 11.14
C ARG A 1099 -26.93 24.99 11.98
N THR A 1100 -27.47 23.91 11.40
CA THR A 1100 -28.08 22.84 12.20
C THR A 1100 -27.04 22.19 13.12
N THR A 1101 -25.82 21.91 12.67
CA THR A 1101 -24.73 21.44 13.55
C THR A 1101 -24.43 22.44 14.68
N ASP A 1102 -24.24 23.73 14.35
CA ASP A 1102 -23.94 24.78 15.33
C ASP A 1102 -25.05 24.90 16.40
N LEU A 1103 -26.32 24.82 15.98
CA LEU A 1103 -27.50 24.94 16.85
C LEU A 1103 -27.77 23.65 17.64
N THR A 1104 -27.48 22.47 17.11
CA THR A 1104 -27.50 21.21 17.88
C THR A 1104 -26.48 21.25 19.02
N ILE A 1105 -25.27 21.79 18.79
CA ILE A 1105 -24.28 22.04 19.85
C ILE A 1105 -24.81 23.06 20.87
N GLN A 1106 -25.50 24.12 20.43
CA GLN A 1106 -26.13 25.09 21.34
C GLN A 1106 -27.18 24.42 22.25
N VAL A 1107 -28.12 23.65 21.69
CA VAL A 1107 -29.19 22.96 22.44
C VAL A 1107 -28.61 21.96 23.45
N LEU A 1108 -27.59 21.18 23.05
CA LEU A 1108 -26.83 20.26 23.90
C LEU A 1108 -26.22 20.98 25.12
N MET A 1109 -25.59 22.14 24.88
CA MET A 1109 -24.93 22.93 25.92
C MET A 1109 -25.92 23.64 26.86
N GLU A 1110 -27.01 24.20 26.34
CA GLU A 1110 -28.03 24.91 27.13
C GLU A 1110 -28.84 23.94 28.01
N ASN A 1111 -29.21 22.78 27.48
CA ASN A 1111 -29.90 21.71 28.21
C ASN A 1111 -28.96 20.82 29.04
N LYS A 1112 -27.64 21.04 28.95
CA LYS A 1112 -26.59 20.40 29.78
C LYS A 1112 -26.55 18.88 29.66
N TYR A 1113 -26.60 18.39 28.42
CA TYR A 1113 -26.39 16.97 28.14
C TYR A 1113 -24.99 16.52 28.58
N ALA A 1114 -24.80 15.21 28.73
CA ALA A 1114 -23.52 14.62 29.11
C ALA A 1114 -22.47 14.72 27.98
N GLY A 1115 -22.86 15.06 26.76
CA GLY A 1115 -21.95 15.31 25.64
C GLY A 1115 -22.47 14.75 24.31
N GLY A 1116 -21.55 14.25 23.49
CA GLY A 1116 -21.85 13.42 22.32
C GLY A 1116 -20.63 13.06 21.49
N PHE A 1117 -20.81 12.22 20.47
CA PHE A 1117 -19.78 11.88 19.48
C PHE A 1117 -20.16 12.42 18.10
N MET A 1118 -19.29 13.25 17.52
CA MET A 1118 -19.48 13.78 16.16
C MET A 1118 -19.24 12.69 15.10
N TRP A 1119 -20.07 12.63 14.06
CA TRP A 1119 -19.84 11.82 12.86
C TRP A 1119 -19.28 12.69 11.71
N SER A 1120 -18.06 12.44 11.24
CA SER A 1120 -17.02 11.63 11.89
C SER A 1120 -15.60 12.22 11.72
N LEU A 1121 -14.62 11.60 12.37
CA LEU A 1121 -13.21 11.92 12.19
C LEU A 1121 -12.76 11.71 10.73
N ASN A 1122 -13.33 10.70 10.06
CA ASN A 1122 -12.93 10.18 8.77
C ASN A 1122 -13.37 11.11 7.61
N PRO A 1123 -12.48 11.55 6.70
CA PRO A 1123 -12.86 12.30 5.50
C PRO A 1123 -13.83 11.54 4.59
N GLU A 1124 -13.80 10.20 4.63
CA GLU A 1124 -14.64 9.30 3.82
C GLU A 1124 -16.12 9.25 4.27
N SER A 1125 -16.53 10.04 5.27
CA SER A 1125 -17.92 10.11 5.74
C SER A 1125 -18.84 10.66 4.64
N GLU A 1126 -19.74 9.82 4.11
CA GLU A 1126 -20.63 10.15 2.98
C GLU A 1126 -22.02 10.65 3.44
N TYR A 1127 -22.54 11.66 2.74
CA TYR A 1127 -23.86 12.26 2.93
C TYR A 1127 -24.62 12.32 1.60
N GLN A 1128 -25.95 12.22 1.65
CA GLN A 1128 -26.79 12.01 0.47
C GLN A 1128 -27.31 13.31 -0.17
N TYR A 1129 -27.38 14.44 0.55
CA TYR A 1129 -28.03 15.66 0.06
C TYR A 1129 -27.20 16.93 0.25
N ASN A 1130 -27.00 17.71 -0.81
CA ASN A 1130 -26.32 19.00 -0.72
C ASN A 1130 -26.58 19.93 -1.93
N PRO A 1131 -27.50 20.91 -1.84
CA PRO A 1131 -28.45 21.17 -0.75
C PRO A 1131 -29.68 20.24 -0.84
N ALA A 1132 -30.75 20.54 -0.09
CA ALA A 1132 -31.93 19.65 0.06
C ALA A 1132 -32.66 19.22 -1.23
N ASP A 1133 -32.51 19.95 -2.34
CA ASP A 1133 -33.09 19.61 -3.65
C ASP A 1133 -32.15 18.73 -4.51
N THR A 1134 -30.94 18.44 -4.02
CA THR A 1134 -29.84 17.86 -4.79
C THR A 1134 -29.31 16.61 -4.08
N GLU A 1135 -29.91 15.47 -4.42
CA GLU A 1135 -29.43 14.14 -4.05
C GLU A 1135 -28.11 13.80 -4.77
N GLY A 1136 -27.20 13.09 -4.11
CA GLY A 1136 -25.89 12.75 -4.63
C GLY A 1136 -25.01 12.02 -3.62
N SER A 1137 -23.70 12.15 -3.79
CA SER A 1137 -22.67 11.58 -2.92
C SER A 1137 -21.70 12.69 -2.54
N PHE A 1138 -21.66 13.05 -1.26
CA PHE A 1138 -20.87 14.16 -0.74
C PHE A 1138 -20.07 13.70 0.48
N THR A 1139 -18.74 13.74 0.43
CA THR A 1139 -17.89 13.32 1.55
C THR A 1139 -17.39 14.50 2.39
N GLU A 1140 -17.43 14.43 3.72
CA GLU A 1140 -16.74 15.40 4.61
C GLU A 1140 -16.55 14.86 6.04
N GLY A 1141 -15.31 14.95 6.55
CA GLY A 1141 -14.97 14.66 7.94
C GLY A 1141 -14.22 15.80 8.62
N MET A 1142 -13.84 15.56 9.88
CA MET A 1142 -12.99 16.47 10.67
C MET A 1142 -11.52 16.49 10.19
N LEU A 1143 -11.04 15.41 9.58
CA LEU A 1143 -9.82 15.41 8.78
C LEU A 1143 -10.16 15.54 7.29
N LEU A 1144 -9.17 15.98 6.51
CA LEU A 1144 -9.21 15.97 5.05
C LEU A 1144 -8.62 14.65 4.50
N ASP A 1145 -8.83 14.40 3.21
CA ASP A 1145 -8.50 13.16 2.47
C ASP A 1145 -7.01 12.73 2.57
N ASP A 1146 -6.12 13.62 3.01
CA ASP A 1146 -4.71 13.33 3.28
C ASP A 1146 -4.47 12.65 4.65
N TRP A 1147 -5.47 12.60 5.53
CA TRP A 1147 -5.40 12.17 6.94
C TRP A 1147 -4.32 12.91 7.76
N LEU A 1148 -3.84 14.04 7.27
CA LEU A 1148 -2.73 14.84 7.81
C LEU A 1148 -3.11 16.31 8.01
N SER A 1149 -4.18 16.79 7.39
CA SER A 1149 -4.68 18.15 7.51
C SER A 1149 -6.07 18.15 8.13
N PRO A 1150 -6.32 18.90 9.22
CA PRO A 1150 -7.66 19.02 9.78
C PRO A 1150 -8.50 19.99 8.95
N ASN A 1151 -9.80 19.71 8.90
CA ASN A 1151 -10.83 20.63 8.44
C ASN A 1151 -11.07 21.70 9.51
N ASN A 1152 -10.23 22.73 9.55
CA ASN A 1152 -10.17 23.70 10.67
C ASN A 1152 -11.52 24.35 10.99
N ASP A 1153 -12.31 24.74 9.99
CA ASP A 1153 -13.64 25.33 10.19
C ASP A 1153 -14.61 24.36 10.91
N PHE A 1154 -14.55 23.07 10.59
CA PHE A 1154 -15.37 22.02 11.21
C PHE A 1154 -14.82 21.59 12.57
N LEU A 1155 -13.49 21.61 12.75
CA LEU A 1155 -12.83 21.42 14.04
C LEU A 1155 -13.20 22.53 15.04
N ASP A 1156 -13.21 23.79 14.58
CA ASP A 1156 -13.57 24.97 15.38
C ASP A 1156 -15.06 24.98 15.78
N ALA A 1157 -15.93 24.28 15.05
CA ALA A 1157 -17.35 24.10 15.42
C ALA A 1157 -17.53 23.49 16.82
N PHE A 1158 -16.54 22.71 17.29
CA PHE A 1158 -16.56 22.05 18.59
C PHE A 1158 -15.81 22.82 19.69
N ILE A 1159 -15.39 24.06 19.45
CA ILE A 1159 -14.86 24.95 20.49
C ILE A 1159 -15.89 25.28 21.59
N PRO A 1160 -17.20 25.51 21.31
CA PRO A 1160 -18.19 25.76 22.36
C PRO A 1160 -18.28 24.64 23.41
N MET A 1161 -18.04 23.39 23.01
CA MET A 1161 -18.02 22.23 23.92
C MET A 1161 -16.84 22.26 24.90
N ASP A 1162 -15.77 23.03 24.65
CA ASP A 1162 -14.67 23.21 25.61
C ASP A 1162 -15.10 23.97 26.88
N ALA A 1163 -16.27 24.63 26.85
CA ALA A 1163 -16.88 25.26 28.03
C ALA A 1163 -17.69 24.29 28.92
N MET A 1164 -17.79 23.00 28.57
CA MET A 1164 -18.50 22.01 29.39
C MET A 1164 -17.81 21.84 30.76
N PRO A 1165 -18.51 22.07 31.89
CA PRO A 1165 -17.89 22.15 33.21
C PRO A 1165 -17.23 20.84 33.70
N ASN A 1166 -17.58 19.70 33.09
CA ASN A 1166 -16.97 18.41 33.39
C ASN A 1166 -16.13 17.81 32.25
N LEU A 1167 -15.87 18.54 31.15
CA LEU A 1167 -14.96 18.07 30.11
C LEU A 1167 -13.53 17.94 30.67
N ARG A 1168 -12.94 16.75 30.50
CA ARG A 1168 -11.62 16.40 31.03
C ARG A 1168 -11.08 15.14 30.34
N LYS A 1169 -9.74 15.00 30.30
CA LYS A 1169 -9.08 13.71 30.01
C LYS A 1169 -9.61 12.63 30.97
N PHE A 1170 -9.76 11.40 30.50
CA PHE A 1170 -10.35 10.30 31.27
C PHE A 1170 -9.56 10.00 32.56
N PRO A 1171 -10.22 9.71 33.68
CA PRO A 1171 -9.57 9.59 34.99
C PRO A 1171 -8.93 8.20 35.19
N CYS A 1172 -7.63 8.12 34.91
CA CYS A 1172 -6.79 7.05 35.43
C CYS A 1172 -6.59 7.26 36.93
N PHE A 1173 -7.14 6.36 37.74
CA PHE A 1173 -6.88 6.29 39.19
C PHE A 1173 -5.65 5.39 39.43
N PRO A 1174 -4.52 5.90 39.97
CA PRO A 1174 -3.30 5.09 40.11
C PRO A 1174 -3.42 4.00 41.18
N ILE A 1175 -3.05 2.77 40.84
CA ILE A 1175 -2.90 1.69 41.82
C ILE A 1175 -1.59 1.90 42.58
N VAL A 1176 -1.71 2.36 43.83
CA VAL A 1176 -0.59 2.37 44.76
C VAL A 1176 -0.32 0.93 45.18
N LYS A 1177 0.84 0.39 44.76
CA LYS A 1177 1.42 -0.77 45.45
C LYS A 1177 1.88 -0.29 46.81
N GLU A 1178 1.35 -0.87 47.88
CA GLU A 1178 1.99 -0.77 49.19
C GLU A 1178 3.30 -1.57 49.12
N ASP A 1179 4.42 -0.96 49.51
CA ASP A 1179 5.73 -1.63 49.55
C ASP A 1179 5.77 -2.64 50.72
N GLU A 1180 6.12 -3.90 50.43
CA GLU A 1180 6.47 -4.95 51.42
C GLU A 1180 7.95 -4.88 51.86
#